data_AF-A0A7C1ZZ46-F1
#
_entry.id   AF-A0A7C1ZZ46-F1
#
_cell.length_a   1.000
_cell.length_b   1.000
_cell.length_c   1.000
_cell.angle_alpha   90.00
_cell.angle_beta   90.00
_cell.angle_gamma   90.00
#
_symmetry.space_group_name_H-M   'P 1'
#
loop_
_entity.id
_entity.type
_entity.pdbx_description
1 polymer ?
#
loop_
_entity_poly.entity_id
_entity_poly.type
_entity_poly.pdbx_seq_one_letter_code
_entity_poly.pdbx_strand_id
1 'polypeptide(L)'
;MAKKHDQREVDRIIAEKKERLKELACINRTTQILKEGKSLDETLRKIAQILPDAWQYPERTVARILFDDQEYRSQDFTKTSWCQQQDFQTFGGKNGLIEIYYLQKFRDYDEGPFLKEERDLISNLSSIISNFIDSLEAREVLQQSFDQEMIKPEISEFKKPTISSRQLLQKFLNKQNANRDIFHDLMPYKVKEILLVATLYDAYSIEKEGHFSEHILGEYHQLNLTSMPRVTGVSSYEEALDQLQSKHFDLVILMIGSDPSTPLKIGSKVKNKFPYIPIYVLLNNDREITSFRKNKAIIDIVDRVFVWNGDSKIFFAMVKQLEDQVNAENDTKIGLVKVILIVEDSEKYYSRYLPLLYSNVMEQTKRIIEDVSTDDLFKVLRLRARPKILLATTFEQAIDIFEKYKEHLLCLITDVKFPKAGKMDEEAGFQLVKQVREQLKGLPTVIQSSDVQNSHKAFELKSVFINKNSETLMQDIESFIKHHLGFGNFVYKDSSGKTIAVAKTLREFENHIDTIPADSMIYHGKRNHFSLWLMARGEIKIAKMIHPVNVTDFEDPQEFRQYLKYVIRKYRNETNIGQVIPFEEAAILDETNIVSLGTGALGGKGRGLAFINTLIYNLNFTEIIPAIHIRTPITLVIGTDEFDLFMESNHLNDFVHTCEDYHEVRKVFLESQLSYTLEKKLRALLKQMKKPIAIRSSSLLEDSTTQPFSGVFATYLLPNNHPDFNIRLRQASDAIKLVYASIYSTNARSYFEAINFRLDDEKMAVVIQEVVGNPYNGCFYPHISGTAQSYNYYPVAHMEPEDGYAVSAVGLGQYVVEGERAWRFSPKYPNVQNNSSKDQLKGSQVSFYAINMEPKDLNLLEHGQDAGLIRLEISEAEKHGTLKHCASVYDQDNDRIVAGLDIPGPRIVNFANILQYEYIPLAKSLDLILNVVKEAMGAPVEIEYAVDLEKDKEGRTSFVLLQIKPLIGALEDFIIDPLELDMDRALLYAERSMGNGRVDEIRDIIYVKPEKFDKTRTKEIIPEIEAINAEMVEKQRKYVLIGPGRWGTRDRFIGIPVAWPQISNAKVIVEMSLPEFPLDASLGSHFFHNVTSMNVGYLSIQHDSNTDFIDWEKLNLQKVISDREYIRHVEFEDALTIIMDGKKRTSLITWNNAVPVVKPA
;
A
#
# COMPACT_ATOMS: atom_id res chain seq x y z
N MET A 1 -23.72 -68.96 -10.98
CA MET A 1 -23.04 -67.83 -11.68
C MET A 1 -22.82 -66.61 -10.78
N ALA A 2 -23.65 -66.35 -9.76
CA ALA A 2 -23.48 -65.22 -8.82
C ALA A 2 -22.14 -65.18 -8.04
N LYS A 3 -21.67 -66.30 -7.47
CA LYS A 3 -20.39 -66.35 -6.74
C LYS A 3 -19.13 -65.99 -7.55
N LYS A 4 -19.17 -66.14 -8.89
CA LYS A 4 -18.05 -65.78 -9.78
C LYS A 4 -18.06 -64.31 -10.17
N HIS A 5 -19.20 -63.63 -10.01
CA HIS A 5 -19.33 -62.20 -10.30
C HIS A 5 -18.83 -61.37 -9.11
N ASP A 6 -19.17 -61.78 -7.87
CA ASP A 6 -18.66 -61.18 -6.62
C ASP A 6 -17.12 -61.25 -6.52
N GLN A 7 -16.53 -62.40 -6.83
CA GLN A 7 -15.07 -62.56 -6.72
C GLN A 7 -14.32 -61.67 -7.71
N ARG A 8 -14.85 -61.50 -8.93
CA ARG A 8 -14.26 -60.62 -9.94
C ARG A 8 -14.38 -59.14 -9.59
N GLU A 9 -15.45 -58.76 -8.91
CA GLU A 9 -15.65 -57.39 -8.44
C GLU A 9 -14.73 -57.07 -7.26
N VAL A 10 -14.57 -58.01 -6.32
CA VAL A 10 -13.58 -57.91 -5.24
C VAL A 10 -12.14 -57.85 -5.78
N ASP A 11 -11.79 -58.71 -6.73
CA ASP A 11 -10.45 -58.72 -7.33
C ASP A 11 -10.16 -57.42 -8.11
N ARG A 12 -11.19 -56.83 -8.74
CA ARG A 12 -11.10 -55.53 -9.41
C ARG A 12 -10.89 -54.40 -8.40
N ILE A 13 -11.66 -54.36 -7.31
CA ILE A 13 -11.52 -53.37 -6.23
C ILE A 13 -10.14 -53.46 -5.57
N ILE A 14 -9.62 -54.67 -5.35
CA ILE A 14 -8.28 -54.88 -4.80
C ILE A 14 -7.19 -54.36 -5.76
N ALA A 15 -7.36 -54.59 -7.07
CA ALA A 15 -6.44 -54.08 -8.08
C ALA A 15 -6.46 -52.54 -8.16
N GLU A 16 -7.65 -51.93 -8.21
CA GLU A 16 -7.83 -50.46 -8.20
C GLU A 16 -7.24 -49.84 -6.93
N LYS A 17 -7.45 -50.45 -5.75
CA LYS A 17 -6.86 -49.98 -4.49
C LYS A 17 -5.33 -50.08 -4.48
N LYS A 18 -4.76 -51.11 -5.11
CA LYS A 18 -3.31 -51.31 -5.20
C LYS A 18 -2.64 -50.27 -6.11
N GLU A 19 -3.24 -49.97 -7.27
CA GLU A 19 -2.71 -48.93 -8.16
C GLU A 19 -2.84 -47.54 -7.53
N ARG A 20 -3.96 -47.24 -6.84
CA ARG A 20 -4.12 -45.98 -6.10
C ARG A 20 -3.08 -45.78 -4.99
N LEU A 21 -2.66 -46.86 -4.31
CA LEU A 21 -1.61 -46.79 -3.30
C LEU A 21 -0.22 -46.48 -3.89
N LYS A 22 0.09 -46.99 -5.08
CA LYS A 22 1.35 -46.67 -5.78
C LYS A 22 1.38 -45.20 -6.20
N GLU A 23 0.28 -44.70 -6.73
CA GLU A 23 0.11 -43.30 -7.13
C GLU A 23 0.37 -42.35 -5.94
N LEU A 24 -0.32 -42.59 -4.81
CA LEU A 24 -0.18 -41.79 -3.59
C LEU A 24 1.22 -41.88 -3.00
N ALA A 25 1.85 -43.07 -3.01
CA ALA A 25 3.22 -43.24 -2.53
C ALA A 25 4.22 -42.43 -3.37
N CYS A 26 4.04 -42.40 -4.69
CA CYS A 26 4.89 -41.64 -5.60
C CYS A 26 4.73 -40.12 -5.40
N ILE A 27 3.50 -39.63 -5.28
CA ILE A 27 3.22 -38.21 -5.02
C ILE A 27 3.82 -37.78 -3.67
N ASN A 28 3.64 -38.59 -2.62
CA ASN A 28 4.18 -38.30 -1.29
C ASN A 28 5.72 -38.27 -1.28
N ARG A 29 6.36 -39.25 -1.93
CA ARG A 29 7.82 -39.33 -2.00
C ARG A 29 8.41 -38.20 -2.84
N THR A 30 7.75 -37.84 -3.95
CA THR A 30 8.09 -36.65 -4.74
C THR A 30 8.02 -35.40 -3.86
N THR A 31 6.91 -35.20 -3.15
CA THR A 31 6.71 -34.05 -2.25
C THR A 31 7.76 -34.00 -1.12
N GLN A 32 8.17 -35.16 -0.60
CA GLN A 32 9.25 -35.24 0.38
C GLN A 32 10.60 -34.82 -0.21
N ILE A 33 10.97 -35.34 -1.39
CA ILE A 33 12.21 -34.97 -2.09
C ILE A 33 12.25 -33.45 -2.30
N LEU A 34 11.12 -32.85 -2.69
CA LEU A 34 10.99 -31.39 -2.84
C LEU A 34 11.19 -30.63 -1.52
N LYS A 35 10.80 -31.22 -0.38
CA LYS A 35 10.94 -30.62 0.97
C LYS A 35 12.33 -30.78 1.58
N GLU A 36 13.23 -31.58 1.00
CA GLU A 36 14.58 -31.78 1.53
C GLU A 36 15.50 -30.54 1.36
N GLY A 37 15.08 -29.53 0.59
CA GLY A 37 15.84 -28.28 0.39
C GLY A 37 17.16 -28.47 -0.37
N LYS A 38 17.25 -29.51 -1.19
CA LYS A 38 18.43 -29.84 -2.02
C LYS A 38 18.44 -29.02 -3.31
N SER A 39 19.58 -29.03 -4.01
CA SER A 39 19.68 -28.38 -5.33
C SER A 39 18.63 -28.91 -6.32
N LEU A 40 18.23 -28.08 -7.28
CA LEU A 40 17.25 -28.45 -8.30
C LEU A 40 17.69 -29.71 -9.08
N ASP A 41 18.97 -29.78 -9.45
CA ASP A 41 19.54 -30.93 -10.16
C ASP A 41 19.44 -32.24 -9.35
N GLU A 42 19.78 -32.20 -8.06
CA GLU A 42 19.72 -33.39 -7.21
C GLU A 42 18.26 -33.80 -6.96
N THR A 43 17.37 -32.83 -6.84
CA THR A 43 15.93 -32.99 -6.66
C THR A 43 15.31 -33.70 -7.87
N LEU A 44 15.49 -33.16 -9.08
CA LEU A 44 14.96 -33.76 -10.31
C LEU A 44 15.55 -35.14 -10.59
N ARG A 45 16.84 -35.36 -10.28
CA ARG A 45 17.48 -36.67 -10.38
C ARG A 45 16.84 -37.70 -9.45
N LYS A 46 16.59 -37.33 -8.20
CA LYS A 46 15.92 -38.22 -7.23
C LYS A 46 14.48 -38.52 -7.64
N ILE A 47 13.76 -37.54 -8.19
CA ILE A 47 12.41 -37.77 -8.69
C ILE A 47 12.45 -38.75 -9.86
N ALA A 48 13.31 -38.54 -10.85
CA ALA A 48 13.45 -39.45 -11.99
C ALA A 48 13.76 -40.91 -11.57
N GLN A 49 14.47 -41.12 -10.45
CA GLN A 49 14.75 -42.45 -9.92
C GLN A 49 13.54 -43.17 -9.31
N ILE A 50 12.57 -42.44 -8.75
CA ILE A 50 11.41 -43.05 -8.07
C ILE A 50 10.18 -43.19 -8.97
N LEU A 51 10.14 -42.50 -10.11
CA LEU A 51 9.00 -42.55 -11.03
C LEU A 51 8.67 -43.99 -11.50
N PRO A 52 9.64 -44.86 -11.87
CA PRO A 52 9.34 -46.21 -12.32
C PRO A 52 8.50 -47.04 -11.34
N ASP A 53 8.70 -46.85 -10.03
CA ASP A 53 8.02 -47.61 -8.96
C ASP A 53 6.49 -47.41 -8.96
N ALA A 54 6.01 -46.34 -9.59
CA ALA A 54 4.61 -45.94 -9.57
C ALA A 54 3.78 -46.52 -10.74
N TRP A 55 4.43 -47.03 -11.79
CA TRP A 55 3.76 -47.61 -12.95
C TRP A 55 3.36 -49.07 -12.72
N GLN A 56 2.53 -49.62 -13.61
CA GLN A 56 1.96 -50.96 -13.53
C GLN A 56 3.04 -52.05 -13.56
N TYR A 57 4.10 -51.83 -14.33
CA TYR A 57 5.25 -52.74 -14.48
C TYR A 57 6.59 -52.11 -14.06
N PRO A 58 6.84 -51.82 -12.77
CA PRO A 58 8.02 -51.06 -12.32
C PRO A 58 9.36 -51.60 -12.80
N GLU A 59 9.54 -52.93 -12.78
CA GLU A 59 10.78 -53.59 -13.21
C GLU A 59 11.08 -53.43 -14.71
N ARG A 60 10.10 -52.96 -15.49
CA ARG A 60 10.20 -52.74 -16.94
C ARG A 60 9.88 -51.30 -17.32
N THR A 61 9.83 -50.39 -16.35
CA THR A 61 9.61 -48.96 -16.55
C THR A 61 10.93 -48.22 -16.38
N VAL A 62 11.19 -47.25 -17.27
CA VAL A 62 12.27 -46.28 -17.10
C VAL A 62 11.72 -44.87 -17.29
N ALA A 63 12.29 -43.91 -16.58
CA ALA A 63 11.81 -42.55 -16.53
C ALA A 63 12.91 -41.54 -16.87
N ARG A 64 12.48 -40.43 -17.44
CA ARG A 64 13.33 -39.30 -17.76
C ARG A 64 12.60 -37.99 -17.50
N ILE A 65 13.31 -37.02 -16.94
CA ILE A 65 12.87 -35.63 -16.84
C ILE A 65 13.86 -34.77 -17.63
N LEU A 66 13.34 -33.96 -18.54
CA LEU A 66 14.06 -32.91 -19.25
C LEU A 66 13.61 -31.58 -18.66
N PHE A 67 14.56 -30.72 -18.31
CA PHE A 67 14.27 -29.37 -17.84
C PHE A 67 15.43 -28.46 -18.26
N ASP A 68 15.11 -27.40 -19.02
CA ASP A 68 16.10 -26.66 -19.81
C ASP A 68 16.97 -27.59 -20.70
N ASP A 69 18.29 -27.40 -20.73
CA ASP A 69 19.26 -28.22 -21.48
C ASP A 69 19.75 -29.47 -20.72
N GLN A 70 19.13 -29.80 -19.58
CA GLN A 70 19.57 -30.89 -18.70
C GLN A 70 18.61 -32.09 -18.68
N GLU A 71 19.20 -33.27 -18.48
CA GLU A 71 18.50 -34.54 -18.53
C GLU A 71 18.74 -35.38 -17.26
N TYR A 72 17.65 -35.79 -16.62
CA TYR A 72 17.65 -36.59 -15.40
C TYR A 72 17.00 -37.93 -15.68
N ARG A 73 17.70 -39.05 -15.42
CA ARG A 73 17.28 -40.40 -15.82
C ARG A 73 17.16 -41.34 -14.62
N SER A 74 16.21 -42.28 -14.72
CA SER A 74 16.16 -43.47 -13.87
C SER A 74 17.31 -44.43 -14.21
N GLN A 75 17.49 -45.47 -13.39
CA GLN A 75 18.47 -46.53 -13.65
C GLN A 75 18.12 -47.30 -14.94
N ASP A 76 19.16 -47.73 -15.68
CA ASP A 76 19.06 -48.52 -16.93
C ASP A 76 18.18 -47.93 -18.05
N PHE A 77 18.10 -46.60 -18.12
CA PHE A 77 17.25 -45.86 -19.07
C PHE A 77 17.55 -46.18 -20.54
N THR A 78 16.53 -46.64 -21.28
CA THR A 78 16.56 -46.87 -22.73
C THR A 78 15.24 -46.43 -23.35
N LYS A 79 15.30 -45.69 -24.47
CA LYS A 79 14.10 -45.28 -25.20
C LYS A 79 13.50 -46.43 -25.99
N THR A 80 12.19 -46.55 -25.93
CA THR A 80 11.41 -47.51 -26.73
C THR A 80 10.24 -46.80 -27.42
N SER A 81 9.51 -47.53 -28.28
CA SER A 81 8.29 -47.02 -28.92
C SER A 81 7.09 -46.93 -27.96
N TRP A 82 7.20 -47.43 -26.72
CA TRP A 82 6.12 -47.45 -25.72
C TRP A 82 6.38 -46.35 -24.69
N CYS A 83 5.98 -45.13 -25.03
CA CYS A 83 6.27 -43.93 -24.25
C CYS A 83 4.99 -43.19 -23.86
N GLN A 84 4.99 -42.68 -22.64
CA GLN A 84 4.04 -41.70 -22.13
C GLN A 84 4.83 -40.45 -21.72
N GLN A 85 4.39 -39.28 -22.17
CA GLN A 85 5.08 -38.02 -21.91
C GLN A 85 4.12 -36.92 -21.47
N GLN A 86 4.63 -35.97 -20.69
CA GLN A 86 3.89 -34.82 -20.18
C GLN A 86 4.80 -33.59 -20.11
N ASP A 87 4.44 -32.55 -20.84
CA ASP A 87 5.10 -31.24 -20.78
C ASP A 87 4.63 -30.46 -19.54
N PHE A 88 5.50 -29.61 -19.02
CA PHE A 88 5.19 -28.57 -18.03
C PHE A 88 5.97 -27.29 -18.34
N GLN A 89 5.44 -26.14 -17.93
CA GLN A 89 6.04 -24.83 -18.17
C GLN A 89 6.03 -24.01 -16.88
N THR A 90 7.16 -23.42 -16.52
CA THR A 90 7.30 -22.54 -15.34
C THR A 90 6.78 -21.13 -15.63
N PHE A 91 6.45 -20.36 -14.59
CA PHE A 91 6.10 -18.93 -14.71
C PHE A 91 7.21 -18.09 -15.34
N GLY A 92 8.48 -18.50 -15.17
CA GLY A 92 9.65 -17.91 -15.83
C GLY A 92 9.76 -18.21 -17.32
N GLY A 93 8.83 -18.96 -17.91
CA GLY A 93 8.78 -19.30 -19.33
C GLY A 93 9.69 -20.47 -19.74
N LYS A 94 10.25 -21.22 -18.78
CA LYS A 94 11.07 -22.40 -19.06
C LYS A 94 10.20 -23.63 -19.25
N ASN A 95 10.60 -24.50 -20.17
CA ASN A 95 9.87 -25.72 -20.50
C ASN A 95 10.56 -26.94 -19.89
N GLY A 96 9.75 -27.88 -19.41
CA GLY A 96 10.19 -29.18 -18.96
C GLY A 96 9.29 -30.29 -19.49
N LEU A 97 9.80 -31.52 -19.49
CA LEU A 97 9.13 -32.69 -20.03
C LEU A 97 9.44 -33.90 -19.16
N ILE A 98 8.40 -34.59 -18.70
CA ILE A 98 8.50 -35.89 -18.03
C ILE A 98 8.17 -36.97 -19.06
N GLU A 99 9.03 -37.97 -19.20
CA GLU A 99 8.84 -39.11 -20.09
C GLU A 99 8.98 -40.42 -19.32
N ILE A 100 8.10 -41.36 -19.62
CA ILE A 100 8.09 -42.72 -19.08
C ILE A 100 8.09 -43.68 -20.25
N TYR A 101 8.92 -44.72 -20.18
CA TYR A 101 9.02 -45.76 -21.20
C TYR A 101 8.85 -47.14 -20.59
N TYR A 102 8.11 -48.01 -21.27
CA TYR A 102 8.16 -49.44 -21.03
C TYR A 102 9.24 -50.10 -21.90
N LEU A 103 10.07 -50.97 -21.33
CA LEU A 103 11.20 -51.60 -22.02
C LEU A 103 10.80 -52.71 -23.01
N GLN A 104 9.53 -53.13 -23.00
CA GLN A 104 8.98 -54.17 -23.88
C GLN A 104 7.50 -53.93 -24.18
N LYS A 105 6.96 -54.63 -25.18
CA LYS A 105 5.53 -54.53 -25.52
C LYS A 105 4.67 -55.16 -24.42
N PHE A 106 3.75 -54.38 -23.87
CA PHE A 106 2.68 -54.86 -22.99
C PHE A 106 1.33 -54.82 -23.71
N ARG A 107 0.28 -55.28 -23.02
CA ARG A 107 -1.09 -55.22 -23.52
C ARG A 107 -1.54 -53.76 -23.59
N ASP A 108 -2.24 -53.39 -24.65
CA ASP A 108 -2.81 -52.05 -24.78
C ASP A 108 -4.01 -51.87 -23.84
N TYR A 109 -4.03 -50.72 -23.17
CA TYR A 109 -5.01 -50.20 -22.23
C TYR A 109 -5.54 -48.84 -22.76
N ASP A 110 -5.45 -47.76 -21.97
CA ASP A 110 -6.08 -46.47 -22.29
C ASP A 110 -5.19 -45.60 -23.19
N GLU A 111 -3.87 -45.64 -22.98
CA GLU A 111 -2.91 -44.89 -23.80
C GLU A 111 -1.76 -45.80 -24.24
N GLY A 112 -2.01 -46.61 -25.28
CA GLY A 112 -1.10 -47.71 -25.58
C GLY A 112 -1.01 -48.64 -24.37
N PRO A 113 0.17 -49.06 -23.88
CA PRO A 113 0.28 -49.95 -22.72
C PRO A 113 0.04 -49.30 -21.35
N PHE A 114 -0.33 -48.01 -21.29
CA PHE A 114 -0.49 -47.26 -20.04
C PHE A 114 -1.96 -47.18 -19.58
N LEU A 115 -2.18 -47.20 -18.26
CA LEU A 115 -3.49 -47.05 -17.61
C LEU A 115 -3.88 -45.57 -17.51
N LYS A 116 -5.20 -45.30 -17.44
CA LYS A 116 -5.71 -43.95 -17.18
C LYS A 116 -5.14 -43.32 -15.90
N GLU A 117 -5.01 -44.10 -14.82
CA GLU A 117 -4.45 -43.64 -13.55
C GLU A 117 -2.98 -43.21 -13.67
N GLU A 118 -2.20 -43.83 -14.57
CA GLU A 118 -0.80 -43.46 -14.85
C GLU A 118 -0.71 -42.14 -15.61
N ARG A 119 -1.67 -41.88 -16.52
CA ARG A 119 -1.81 -40.59 -17.19
C ARG A 119 -2.17 -39.47 -16.20
N ASP A 120 -3.10 -39.73 -15.30
CA ASP A 120 -3.45 -38.76 -14.25
C ASP A 120 -2.26 -38.50 -13.30
N LEU A 121 -1.48 -39.54 -12.98
CA LEU A 121 -0.27 -39.44 -12.17
C LEU A 121 0.82 -38.57 -12.82
N ILE A 122 1.18 -38.82 -14.08
CA ILE A 122 2.23 -38.03 -14.76
C ILE A 122 1.82 -36.56 -14.91
N SER A 123 0.52 -36.28 -15.13
CA SER A 123 -0.05 -34.94 -15.10
C SER A 123 0.13 -34.28 -13.73
N ASN A 124 -0.27 -34.95 -12.65
CA ASN A 124 -0.14 -34.44 -11.29
C ASN A 124 1.32 -34.14 -10.91
N LEU A 125 2.24 -35.04 -11.26
CA LEU A 125 3.67 -34.88 -10.99
C LEU A 125 4.26 -33.69 -11.77
N SER A 126 3.83 -33.49 -13.01
CA SER A 126 4.25 -32.33 -13.83
C SER A 126 3.85 -31.01 -13.16
N SER A 127 2.64 -30.92 -12.60
CA SER A 127 2.18 -29.73 -11.88
C SER A 127 2.93 -29.52 -10.55
N ILE A 128 3.20 -30.61 -9.81
CA ILE A 128 3.95 -30.55 -8.55
C ILE A 128 5.39 -30.07 -8.78
N ILE A 129 6.06 -30.59 -9.82
CA ILE A 129 7.42 -30.21 -10.18
C ILE A 129 7.45 -28.74 -10.66
N SER A 130 6.52 -28.34 -11.52
CA SER A 130 6.43 -26.95 -11.99
C SER A 130 6.27 -25.98 -10.83
N ASN A 131 5.27 -26.20 -9.96
CA ASN A 131 4.99 -25.32 -8.82
C ASN A 131 6.17 -25.22 -7.84
N PHE A 132 6.94 -26.30 -7.68
CA PHE A 132 8.14 -26.27 -6.86
C PHE A 132 9.25 -25.42 -7.50
N ILE A 133 9.50 -25.60 -8.79
CA ILE A 133 10.48 -24.80 -9.52
C ILE A 133 10.07 -23.33 -9.48
N ASP A 134 8.80 -23.02 -9.68
CA ASP A 134 8.25 -21.67 -9.53
C ASP A 134 8.48 -21.10 -8.13
N SER A 135 8.34 -21.92 -7.09
CA SER A 135 8.62 -21.49 -5.70
C SER A 135 10.11 -21.25 -5.44
N LEU A 136 10.99 -21.98 -6.12
CA LEU A 136 12.44 -21.74 -6.06
C LEU A 136 12.83 -20.49 -6.85
N GLU A 137 12.29 -20.30 -8.06
CA GLU A 137 12.53 -19.10 -8.86
C GLU A 137 11.98 -17.86 -8.15
N ALA A 138 10.79 -17.93 -7.52
CA ALA A 138 10.27 -16.86 -6.69
C ALA A 138 11.17 -16.56 -5.48
N ARG A 139 11.70 -17.60 -4.82
CA ARG A 139 12.66 -17.44 -3.71
C ARG A 139 13.99 -16.87 -4.19
N GLU A 140 14.52 -17.29 -5.33
CA GLU A 140 15.76 -16.75 -5.89
C GLU A 140 15.57 -15.32 -6.38
N VAL A 141 14.41 -14.95 -6.94
CA VAL A 141 14.09 -13.56 -7.28
C VAL A 141 14.01 -12.73 -6.00
N LEU A 142 13.33 -13.22 -4.96
CA LEU A 142 13.28 -12.55 -3.66
C LEU A 142 14.67 -12.47 -3.01
N GLN A 143 15.46 -13.54 -3.05
CA GLN A 143 16.78 -13.63 -2.44
C GLN A 143 17.82 -12.85 -3.23
N GLN A 144 17.74 -12.76 -4.55
CA GLN A 144 18.53 -11.82 -5.36
C GLN A 144 18.10 -10.38 -5.12
N SER A 145 16.82 -10.11 -4.86
CA SER A 145 16.35 -8.78 -4.41
C SER A 145 16.92 -8.43 -3.02
N PHE A 146 16.96 -9.40 -2.10
CA PHE A 146 17.49 -9.24 -0.73
C PHE A 146 19.03 -9.22 -0.66
N ASP A 147 19.74 -10.04 -1.44
CA ASP A 147 21.20 -10.12 -1.48
C ASP A 147 21.80 -8.96 -2.31
N GLN A 148 21.08 -8.44 -3.33
CA GLN A 148 21.47 -7.19 -4.01
C GLN A 148 21.34 -5.97 -3.09
N GLU A 149 20.42 -5.97 -2.11
CA GLU A 149 20.32 -4.93 -1.08
C GLU A 149 21.39 -5.05 0.01
N MET A 150 21.97 -6.24 0.26
CA MET A 150 22.90 -6.44 1.39
C MET A 150 24.40 -6.29 1.07
N ILE A 151 24.88 -6.38 -0.17
CA ILE A 151 26.35 -6.39 -0.45
C ILE A 151 26.79 -5.52 -1.66
N LYS A 152 26.15 -4.37 -1.89
CA LYS A 152 26.82 -3.27 -2.62
C LYS A 152 26.62 -1.93 -1.92
N PRO A 153 27.68 -1.18 -1.62
CA PRO A 153 27.54 0.20 -1.19
C PRO A 153 26.92 0.98 -2.35
N GLU A 154 25.80 1.66 -2.08
CA GLU A 154 25.08 2.77 -2.75
C GLU A 154 25.70 3.48 -3.99
N ILE A 155 26.47 2.83 -4.86
CA ILE A 155 27.26 3.47 -5.94
C ILE A 155 27.17 2.72 -7.30
N SER A 156 26.36 1.67 -7.47
CA SER A 156 26.23 1.05 -8.82
C SER A 156 24.83 0.60 -9.25
N GLU A 157 23.86 1.50 -9.23
CA GLU A 157 22.68 1.39 -10.11
C GLU A 157 22.49 2.64 -10.96
N PHE A 158 23.44 2.86 -11.89
CA PHE A 158 23.15 3.60 -13.12
C PHE A 158 22.67 2.61 -14.19
N LYS A 159 21.52 1.99 -13.97
CA LYS A 159 20.66 1.51 -15.06
C LYS A 159 19.41 2.38 -15.02
N LYS A 160 19.06 3.01 -16.15
CA LYS A 160 17.83 3.81 -16.27
C LYS A 160 16.65 3.03 -15.69
N PRO A 161 15.97 3.54 -14.64
CA PRO A 161 14.79 2.87 -14.14
C PRO A 161 13.66 3.10 -15.15
N THR A 162 13.38 2.10 -15.98
CA THR A 162 12.04 1.97 -16.57
C THR A 162 11.14 1.44 -15.47
N ILE A 163 10.54 2.35 -14.70
CA ILE A 163 9.37 1.98 -13.90
C ILE A 163 8.30 1.57 -14.90
N SER A 164 8.10 0.26 -15.04
CA SER A 164 6.83 -0.25 -15.54
C SER A 164 5.79 0.13 -14.48
N SER A 165 5.04 1.17 -14.80
CA SER A 165 3.86 1.72 -14.12
C SER A 165 3.02 0.64 -13.37
N ARG A 166 2.91 -0.56 -13.95
CA ARG A 166 2.22 -1.76 -13.41
C ARG A 166 2.67 -2.29 -12.03
N GLN A 167 3.77 -1.82 -11.42
CA GLN A 167 4.25 -2.32 -10.11
C GLN A 167 4.13 -1.32 -8.96
N LEU A 168 3.55 -0.14 -9.18
CA LEU A 168 3.44 0.91 -8.14
C LEU A 168 2.68 0.44 -6.90
N LEU A 169 1.54 -0.22 -7.10
CA LEU A 169 0.74 -0.79 -6.01
C LEU A 169 1.52 -1.85 -5.23
N GLN A 170 2.22 -2.75 -5.93
CA GLN A 170 3.01 -3.81 -5.29
C GLN A 170 4.15 -3.22 -4.45
N LYS A 171 4.88 -2.22 -4.98
CA LYS A 171 5.94 -1.53 -4.23
C LYS A 171 5.39 -0.81 -2.99
N PHE A 172 4.24 -0.15 -3.12
CA PHE A 172 3.56 0.49 -2.00
C PHE A 172 3.17 -0.52 -0.91
N LEU A 173 2.53 -1.63 -1.30
CA LEU A 173 2.14 -2.71 -0.38
C LEU A 173 3.36 -3.34 0.30
N ASN A 174 4.42 -3.64 -0.45
CA ASN A 174 5.65 -4.23 0.10
C ASN A 174 6.31 -3.29 1.11
N LYS A 175 6.36 -1.98 0.85
CA LYS A 175 6.99 -1.01 1.77
C LYS A 175 6.19 -0.87 3.07
N GLN A 176 4.85 -0.84 3.00
CA GLN A 176 3.98 -0.81 4.18
C GLN A 176 3.95 -2.13 4.95
N ASN A 177 4.04 -3.26 4.25
CA ASN A 177 3.95 -4.59 4.86
C ASN A 177 5.32 -5.23 5.16
N ALA A 178 6.46 -4.61 4.83
CA ALA A 178 7.77 -5.26 4.98
C ALA A 178 8.05 -5.90 6.36
N ASN A 179 7.60 -5.30 7.48
CA ASN A 179 7.70 -5.98 8.79
C ASN A 179 6.68 -7.11 8.93
N ARG A 180 5.45 -6.90 8.47
CA ARG A 180 4.38 -7.92 8.44
C ARG A 180 4.83 -9.14 7.64
N ASP A 181 5.42 -8.93 6.47
CA ASP A 181 5.92 -9.98 5.58
C ASP A 181 7.02 -10.79 6.25
N ILE A 182 7.98 -10.14 6.91
CA ILE A 182 8.99 -10.84 7.72
C ILE A 182 8.32 -11.71 8.79
N PHE A 183 7.32 -11.21 9.53
CA PHE A 183 6.62 -12.04 10.53
C PHE A 183 5.79 -13.16 9.90
N HIS A 184 5.25 -12.96 8.68
CA HIS A 184 4.55 -14.00 7.93
C HIS A 184 5.48 -15.16 7.57
N ASP A 185 6.74 -14.86 7.25
CA ASP A 185 7.76 -15.83 6.88
C ASP A 185 8.37 -16.59 8.08
N LEU A 186 8.05 -16.17 9.31
CA LEU A 186 8.45 -16.89 10.53
C LEU A 186 7.50 -18.04 10.87
N MET A 187 8.06 -19.12 11.41
CA MET A 187 7.37 -20.37 11.75
C MET A 187 6.54 -20.95 10.58
N PRO A 188 7.13 -21.17 9.39
CA PRO A 188 6.43 -21.73 8.24
C PRO A 188 5.94 -23.16 8.49
N TYR A 189 6.68 -23.96 9.27
CA TYR A 189 6.25 -25.28 9.70
C TYR A 189 5.40 -25.18 10.97
N LYS A 190 4.20 -25.77 10.93
CA LYS A 190 3.33 -25.92 12.10
C LYS A 190 2.75 -27.31 12.13
N VAL A 191 2.64 -27.87 13.33
CA VAL A 191 1.99 -29.17 13.53
C VAL A 191 0.48 -28.95 13.43
N LYS A 192 -0.18 -29.60 12.45
CA LYS A 192 -1.62 -29.48 12.18
C LYS A 192 -2.36 -30.79 12.49
N GLU A 193 -1.74 -31.94 12.25
CA GLU A 193 -2.37 -33.25 12.44
C GLU A 193 -1.48 -34.15 13.30
N ILE A 194 -2.02 -34.62 14.43
CA ILE A 194 -1.34 -35.51 15.38
C ILE A 194 -2.07 -36.85 15.41
N LEU A 195 -1.33 -37.94 15.21
CA LEU A 195 -1.84 -39.30 15.40
C LEU A 195 -1.48 -39.78 16.80
N LEU A 196 -2.48 -39.94 17.67
CA LEU A 196 -2.32 -40.45 19.03
C LEU A 196 -2.59 -41.95 19.05
N VAL A 197 -1.56 -42.77 19.29
CA VAL A 197 -1.70 -44.21 19.46
C VAL A 197 -1.79 -44.51 20.95
N ALA A 198 -2.99 -44.84 21.42
CA ALA A 198 -3.28 -45.07 22.83
C ALA A 198 -4.34 -46.16 23.02
N THR A 199 -4.35 -46.83 24.17
CA THR A 199 -5.49 -47.66 24.55
C THR A 199 -6.67 -46.77 24.94
N LEU A 200 -7.90 -47.29 24.88
CA LEU A 200 -9.09 -46.57 25.34
C LEU A 200 -8.98 -46.15 26.81
N TYR A 201 -8.30 -46.95 27.64
CA TYR A 201 -8.08 -46.63 29.05
C TYR A 201 -7.10 -45.46 29.21
N ASP A 202 -5.98 -45.46 28.48
CA ASP A 202 -5.00 -44.36 28.51
C ASP A 202 -5.61 -43.04 28.01
N ALA A 203 -6.38 -43.10 26.92
CA ALA A 203 -7.10 -41.96 26.39
C ALA A 203 -8.13 -41.41 27.40
N TYR A 204 -8.90 -42.29 28.04
CA TYR A 204 -9.88 -41.93 29.07
C TYR A 204 -9.22 -41.37 30.34
N SER A 205 -8.10 -41.93 30.79
CA SER A 205 -7.36 -41.44 31.96
C SER A 205 -6.91 -39.99 31.80
N ILE A 206 -6.44 -39.61 30.61
CA ILE A 206 -6.11 -38.20 30.34
C ILE A 206 -7.38 -37.35 30.33
N GLU A 207 -8.45 -37.80 29.64
CA GLU A 207 -9.68 -37.03 29.49
C GLU A 207 -10.39 -36.75 30.83
N LYS A 208 -10.26 -37.65 31.81
CA LYS A 208 -10.90 -37.53 33.13
C LYS A 208 -10.11 -36.69 34.14
N GLU A 209 -8.77 -36.61 34.00
CA GLU A 209 -7.90 -35.76 34.83
C GLU A 209 -7.83 -34.31 34.31
N GLY A 210 -8.34 -34.07 33.10
CA GLY A 210 -8.63 -32.76 32.52
C GLY A 210 -9.03 -32.97 31.07
N HIS A 211 -10.09 -32.32 30.59
CA HIS A 211 -10.55 -32.47 29.21
C HIS A 211 -9.38 -32.29 28.22
N PHE A 212 -8.88 -33.39 27.64
CA PHE A 212 -7.64 -33.46 26.85
C PHE A 212 -7.63 -32.43 25.71
N SER A 213 -8.77 -32.33 25.03
CA SER A 213 -9.02 -31.30 24.02
C SER A 213 -9.01 -29.90 24.62
N GLU A 214 -9.68 -29.66 25.76
CA GLU A 214 -9.76 -28.33 26.40
C GLU A 214 -8.42 -27.81 26.93
N HIS A 215 -7.48 -28.67 27.33
CA HIS A 215 -6.17 -28.23 27.79
C HIS A 215 -5.20 -27.92 26.63
N ILE A 216 -5.26 -28.70 25.54
CA ILE A 216 -4.60 -28.31 24.28
C ILE A 216 -5.26 -27.02 23.74
N LEU A 217 -6.59 -26.92 23.79
CA LEU A 217 -7.36 -25.74 23.36
C LEU A 217 -7.09 -24.51 24.23
N GLY A 218 -7.01 -24.66 25.55
CA GLY A 218 -6.97 -23.59 26.54
C GLY A 218 -5.71 -22.75 26.45
N GLU A 219 -4.55 -23.39 26.28
CA GLU A 219 -3.28 -22.68 26.06
C GLU A 219 -3.28 -21.97 24.68
N TYR A 220 -3.78 -22.62 23.62
CA TYR A 220 -3.87 -21.98 22.29
C TYR A 220 -4.85 -20.78 22.28
N HIS A 221 -5.97 -20.88 23.01
CA HIS A 221 -6.94 -19.79 23.19
C HIS A 221 -6.39 -18.66 24.06
N GLN A 222 -5.77 -18.96 25.21
CA GLN A 222 -5.13 -17.94 26.05
C GLN A 222 -4.04 -17.16 25.31
N LEU A 223 -3.38 -17.81 24.35
CA LEU A 223 -2.27 -17.27 23.58
C LEU A 223 -2.67 -16.73 22.20
N ASN A 224 -3.97 -16.68 21.86
CA ASN A 224 -4.50 -16.20 20.57
C ASN A 224 -3.81 -16.84 19.34
N LEU A 225 -3.47 -18.12 19.42
CA LEU A 225 -2.79 -18.83 18.32
C LEU A 225 -3.81 -19.28 17.25
N THR A 226 -3.58 -18.89 15.99
CA THR A 226 -4.53 -19.10 14.88
C THR A 226 -4.60 -20.51 14.31
N SER A 227 -3.68 -21.39 14.67
CA SER A 227 -3.58 -22.75 14.10
C SER A 227 -3.47 -23.77 15.21
N MET A 228 -4.53 -24.53 15.43
CA MET A 228 -4.61 -25.57 16.43
C MET A 228 -4.36 -26.95 15.79
N PRO A 229 -3.51 -27.80 16.37
CA PRO A 229 -3.36 -29.17 15.92
C PRO A 229 -4.61 -30.00 16.21
N ARG A 230 -5.07 -30.76 15.23
CA ARG A 230 -6.11 -31.77 15.38
C ARG A 230 -5.48 -33.08 15.84
N VAL A 231 -6.04 -33.69 16.88
CA VAL A 231 -5.61 -35.00 17.38
C VAL A 231 -6.56 -36.08 16.89
N THR A 232 -6.02 -37.16 16.33
CA THR A 232 -6.77 -38.35 15.91
C THR A 232 -6.28 -39.55 16.73
N GLY A 233 -7.16 -40.14 17.54
CA GLY A 233 -6.85 -41.31 18.37
C GLY A 233 -7.03 -42.62 17.60
N VAL A 234 -6.10 -43.56 17.76
CA VAL A 234 -6.17 -44.92 17.23
C VAL A 234 -5.72 -45.94 18.27
N SER A 235 -6.35 -47.10 18.26
CA SER A 235 -6.11 -48.18 19.23
C SER A 235 -5.48 -49.42 18.60
N SER A 236 -5.55 -49.56 17.28
CA SER A 236 -5.02 -50.70 16.53
C SER A 236 -4.13 -50.28 15.36
N TYR A 237 -3.33 -51.22 14.86
CA TYR A 237 -2.50 -50.98 13.67
C TYR A 237 -3.32 -50.75 12.40
N GLU A 238 -4.47 -51.42 12.28
CA GLU A 238 -5.37 -51.30 11.13
C GLU A 238 -5.98 -49.89 11.08
N GLU A 239 -6.50 -49.41 12.22
CA GLU A 239 -6.98 -48.04 12.36
C GLU A 239 -5.88 -47.01 12.08
N ALA A 240 -4.67 -47.22 12.63
CA ALA A 240 -3.53 -46.35 12.39
C ALA A 240 -3.17 -46.28 10.90
N LEU A 241 -3.19 -47.43 10.21
CA LEU A 241 -2.88 -47.51 8.78
C LEU A 241 -3.95 -46.84 7.93
N ASP A 242 -5.24 -47.04 8.23
CA ASP A 242 -6.36 -46.40 7.53
C ASP A 242 -6.30 -44.87 7.67
N GLN A 243 -5.99 -44.37 8.87
CA GLN A 243 -5.77 -42.93 9.09
C GLN A 243 -4.56 -42.41 8.31
N LEU A 244 -3.40 -43.08 8.40
CA LEU A 244 -2.17 -42.69 7.69
C LEU A 244 -2.28 -42.78 6.16
N GLN A 245 -3.19 -43.63 5.65
CA GLN A 245 -3.48 -43.71 4.21
C GLN A 245 -4.46 -42.65 3.73
N SER A 246 -5.37 -42.19 4.59
CA SER A 246 -6.40 -41.21 4.23
C SER A 246 -5.91 -39.76 4.29
N LYS A 247 -4.99 -39.42 5.20
CA LYS A 247 -4.48 -38.05 5.37
C LYS A 247 -3.06 -37.99 5.92
N HIS A 248 -2.41 -36.84 5.77
CA HIS A 248 -1.07 -36.58 6.31
C HIS A 248 -1.12 -36.32 7.82
N PHE A 249 -0.08 -36.79 8.52
CA PHE A 249 0.16 -36.51 9.94
C PHE A 249 1.57 -35.95 10.12
N ASP A 250 1.66 -34.89 10.91
CA ASP A 250 2.92 -34.16 11.18
C ASP A 250 3.68 -34.76 12.38
N LEU A 251 2.97 -35.43 13.30
CA LEU A 251 3.53 -36.04 14.51
C LEU A 251 2.72 -37.27 14.92
N VAL A 252 3.41 -38.34 15.32
CA VAL A 252 2.82 -39.51 15.98
C VAL A 252 3.21 -39.49 17.45
N ILE A 253 2.23 -39.61 18.34
CA ILE A 253 2.45 -39.76 19.79
C ILE A 253 2.03 -41.17 20.20
N LEU A 254 2.99 -41.96 20.67
CA LEU A 254 2.75 -43.28 21.25
C LEU A 254 2.60 -43.14 22.76
N MET A 255 1.41 -43.41 23.26
CA MET A 255 1.18 -43.52 24.69
C MET A 255 1.48 -44.92 25.18
N ILE A 256 2.27 -45.00 26.24
CA ILE A 256 2.65 -46.25 26.88
C ILE A 256 2.09 -46.22 28.30
N GLY A 257 1.06 -47.05 28.50
CA GLY A 257 0.45 -47.32 29.79
C GLY A 257 0.60 -48.78 30.19
N SER A 258 -0.52 -49.41 30.54
CA SER A 258 -0.53 -50.78 31.07
C SER A 258 -0.12 -51.84 30.04
N ASP A 259 -0.36 -51.59 28.75
CA ASP A 259 0.10 -52.44 27.64
C ASP A 259 1.20 -51.71 26.84
N PRO A 260 2.48 -51.95 27.16
CA PRO A 260 3.56 -51.36 26.38
C PRO A 260 3.68 -52.00 24.99
N SER A 261 3.23 -53.24 24.80
CA SER A 261 3.58 -54.03 23.63
C SER A 261 2.86 -53.58 22.35
N THR A 262 1.60 -53.15 22.46
CA THR A 262 0.76 -52.81 21.30
C THR A 262 1.15 -51.47 20.67
N PRO A 263 1.25 -50.36 21.41
CA PRO A 263 1.67 -49.07 20.85
C PRO A 263 3.04 -49.13 20.19
N LEU A 264 3.97 -49.90 20.76
CA LEU A 264 5.31 -50.10 20.23
C LEU A 264 5.33 -50.90 18.91
N LYS A 265 4.52 -51.96 18.80
CA LYS A 265 4.36 -52.71 17.55
C LYS A 265 3.76 -51.84 16.44
N ILE A 266 2.79 -51.00 16.79
CA ILE A 266 2.20 -50.04 15.87
C ILE A 266 3.26 -49.04 15.44
N GLY A 267 3.96 -48.40 16.39
CA GLY A 267 5.04 -47.45 16.13
C GLY A 267 6.14 -48.00 15.23
N SER A 268 6.62 -49.22 15.47
CA SER A 268 7.61 -49.88 14.62
C SER A 268 7.12 -50.06 13.18
N LYS A 269 5.89 -50.56 13.00
CA LYS A 269 5.30 -50.71 11.66
C LYS A 269 5.06 -49.36 10.97
N VAL A 270 4.72 -48.31 11.74
CA VAL A 270 4.57 -46.94 11.22
C VAL A 270 5.92 -46.39 10.79
N LYS A 271 6.97 -46.43 11.63
CA LYS A 271 8.31 -45.95 11.28
C LYS A 271 8.89 -46.67 10.06
N ASN A 272 8.63 -47.98 9.92
CA ASN A 272 9.08 -48.75 8.75
C ASN A 272 8.38 -48.34 7.44
N LYS A 273 7.10 -47.98 7.47
CA LYS A 273 6.34 -47.56 6.28
C LYS A 273 6.41 -46.06 6.01
N PHE A 274 6.54 -45.26 7.06
CA PHE A 274 6.50 -43.80 7.05
C PHE A 274 7.67 -43.23 7.88
N PRO A 275 8.92 -43.45 7.46
CA PRO A 275 10.12 -43.11 8.26
C PRO A 275 10.28 -41.61 8.52
N TYR A 276 9.65 -40.77 7.70
CA TYR A 276 9.72 -39.31 7.77
C TYR A 276 8.84 -38.68 8.85
N ILE A 277 7.87 -39.43 9.41
CA ILE A 277 7.00 -38.89 10.47
C ILE A 277 7.73 -39.04 11.81
N PRO A 278 7.91 -37.94 12.58
CA PRO A 278 8.44 -38.00 13.93
C PRO A 278 7.52 -38.82 14.84
N ILE A 279 8.12 -39.72 15.63
CA ILE A 279 7.43 -40.56 16.60
C ILE A 279 7.93 -40.20 18.00
N TYR A 280 7.05 -39.57 18.78
CA TYR A 280 7.30 -39.26 20.18
C TYR A 280 6.59 -40.27 21.07
N VAL A 281 7.20 -40.60 22.21
CA VAL A 281 6.61 -41.49 23.22
C VAL A 281 6.19 -40.67 24.43
N LEU A 282 5.05 -40.99 25.02
CA LEU A 282 4.62 -40.48 26.31
C LEU A 282 4.42 -41.67 27.27
N LEU A 283 5.28 -41.75 28.29
CA LEU A 283 5.22 -42.77 29.33
C LEU A 283 4.27 -42.34 30.46
N ASN A 284 3.39 -43.23 30.92
CA ASN A 284 2.45 -42.93 32.01
C ASN A 284 3.13 -42.81 33.38
N ASN A 285 4.31 -43.41 33.58
CA ASN A 285 5.03 -43.31 34.86
C ASN A 285 6.57 -43.34 34.71
N ASP A 286 7.24 -42.83 35.75
CA ASP A 286 8.71 -42.83 35.86
C ASP A 286 9.33 -44.25 35.91
N ARG A 287 8.58 -45.25 36.39
CA ARG A 287 9.09 -46.61 36.63
C ARG A 287 9.33 -47.36 35.31
N GLU A 288 8.63 -46.98 34.24
CA GLU A 288 8.71 -47.59 32.92
C GLU A 288 9.94 -47.15 32.12
N ILE A 289 10.59 -46.04 32.47
CA ILE A 289 11.79 -45.51 31.77
C ILE A 289 12.90 -46.57 31.70
N THR A 290 13.19 -47.24 32.82
CA THR A 290 14.25 -48.24 32.91
C THR A 290 13.95 -49.50 32.09
N SER A 291 12.66 -49.86 31.97
CA SER A 291 12.20 -50.98 31.15
C SER A 291 12.30 -50.64 29.66
N PHE A 292 11.90 -49.42 29.31
CA PHE A 292 11.94 -48.87 27.96
C PHE A 292 13.39 -48.78 27.43
N ARG A 293 14.33 -48.22 28.22
CA ARG A 293 15.75 -48.09 27.83
C ARG A 293 16.48 -49.43 27.60
N LYS A 294 15.99 -50.56 28.15
CA LYS A 294 16.64 -51.87 27.98
C LYS A 294 16.40 -52.49 26.60
N ASN A 295 15.44 -52.00 25.83
CA ASN A 295 15.05 -52.61 24.56
C ASN A 295 15.57 -51.79 23.37
N LYS A 296 16.72 -52.21 22.85
CA LYS A 296 17.43 -51.54 21.75
C LYS A 296 16.58 -51.34 20.49
N ALA A 297 15.72 -52.30 20.15
CA ALA A 297 14.85 -52.23 18.97
C ALA A 297 13.77 -51.13 19.05
N ILE A 298 13.50 -50.61 20.25
CA ILE A 298 12.55 -49.52 20.50
C ILE A 298 13.22 -48.15 20.41
N ILE A 299 14.49 -48.06 20.79
CA ILE A 299 15.26 -46.80 20.73
C ILE A 299 15.42 -46.34 19.27
N ASP A 300 15.59 -47.28 18.33
CA ASP A 300 15.83 -46.96 16.93
C ASP A 300 14.59 -46.40 16.19
N ILE A 301 13.38 -46.54 16.76
CA ILE A 301 12.12 -46.10 16.13
C ILE A 301 11.56 -44.80 16.71
N VAL A 302 12.10 -44.32 17.84
CA VAL A 302 11.54 -43.21 18.62
C VAL A 302 12.48 -42.02 18.59
N ASP A 303 11.95 -40.86 18.21
CA ASP A 303 12.72 -39.63 18.09
C ASP A 303 12.86 -38.91 19.45
N ARG A 304 11.85 -38.99 20.32
CA ARG A 304 11.84 -38.40 21.68
C ARG A 304 10.96 -39.17 22.66
N VAL A 305 11.29 -39.09 23.96
CA VAL A 305 10.57 -39.76 25.05
C VAL A 305 10.17 -38.76 26.13
N PHE A 306 8.88 -38.59 26.35
CA PHE A 306 8.32 -37.74 27.39
C PHE A 306 7.69 -38.58 28.51
N VAL A 307 7.59 -37.99 29.69
CA VAL A 307 6.99 -38.63 30.87
C VAL A 307 5.81 -37.81 31.36
N TRP A 308 4.65 -38.46 31.46
CA TRP A 308 3.45 -37.84 32.02
C TRP A 308 3.63 -37.58 33.52
N ASN A 309 3.50 -36.31 33.90
CA ASN A 309 3.62 -35.83 35.27
C ASN A 309 2.30 -35.27 35.83
N GLY A 310 1.18 -35.51 35.14
CA GLY A 310 -0.12 -34.92 35.46
C GLY A 310 -0.35 -33.51 34.90
N ASP A 311 0.61 -32.94 34.16
CA ASP A 311 0.45 -31.64 33.51
C ASP A 311 0.20 -31.78 31.99
N SER A 312 -1.02 -31.42 31.57
CA SER A 312 -1.46 -31.44 30.18
C SER A 312 -0.67 -30.52 29.24
N LYS A 313 0.04 -29.51 29.77
CA LYS A 313 0.92 -28.63 28.99
C LYS A 313 2.08 -29.37 28.32
N ILE A 314 2.36 -30.62 28.72
CA ILE A 314 3.35 -31.45 28.05
C ILE A 314 3.06 -31.68 26.57
N PHE A 315 1.80 -31.81 26.17
CA PHE A 315 1.42 -31.94 24.75
C PHE A 315 1.75 -30.68 23.95
N PHE A 316 1.50 -29.51 24.55
CA PHE A 316 1.90 -28.23 23.98
C PHE A 316 3.42 -28.14 23.82
N ALA A 317 4.19 -28.56 24.83
CA ALA A 317 5.64 -28.58 24.77
C ALA A 317 6.20 -29.54 23.71
N MET A 318 5.60 -30.73 23.55
CA MET A 318 5.98 -31.69 22.50
C MET A 318 5.80 -31.10 21.10
N VAL A 319 4.65 -30.46 20.85
CA VAL A 319 4.37 -29.79 19.56
C VAL A 319 5.37 -28.65 19.34
N LYS A 320 5.55 -27.76 20.32
CA LYS A 320 6.45 -26.60 20.16
C LYS A 320 7.91 -27.00 20.02
N GLN A 321 8.34 -28.10 20.67
CA GLN A 321 9.70 -28.62 20.53
C GLN A 321 9.97 -29.16 19.13
N LEU A 322 9.00 -29.80 18.48
CA LEU A 322 9.12 -30.17 17.06
C LEU A 322 9.12 -28.94 16.15
N GLU A 323 8.19 -28.00 16.36
CA GLU A 323 8.11 -26.78 15.56
C GLU A 323 9.38 -25.94 15.64
N ASP A 324 9.94 -25.75 16.84
CA ASP A 324 11.15 -24.95 17.04
C ASP A 324 12.37 -25.64 16.42
N GLN A 325 12.46 -26.96 16.52
CA GLN A 325 13.56 -27.71 15.91
C GLN A 325 13.58 -27.57 14.38
N VAL A 326 12.41 -27.62 13.73
CA VAL A 326 12.29 -27.50 12.27
C VAL A 326 12.46 -26.05 11.80
N ASN A 327 11.88 -25.08 12.52
CA ASN A 327 11.87 -23.68 12.09
C ASN A 327 13.12 -22.89 12.49
N ALA A 328 13.94 -23.37 13.43
CA ALA A 328 15.06 -22.60 13.98
C ALA A 328 15.96 -21.99 12.91
N GLU A 329 16.31 -22.74 11.87
CA GLU A 329 17.20 -22.25 10.81
C GLU A 329 16.58 -21.17 9.93
N ASN A 330 15.30 -21.32 9.57
CA ASN A 330 14.56 -20.31 8.81
C ASN A 330 14.42 -19.02 9.63
N ASP A 331 13.98 -19.17 10.88
CA ASP A 331 13.60 -18.04 11.72
C ASP A 331 14.83 -17.24 12.19
N THR A 332 15.98 -17.89 12.40
CA THR A 332 17.25 -17.18 12.68
C THR A 332 17.73 -16.41 11.47
N LYS A 333 17.68 -16.99 10.25
CA LYS A 333 18.12 -16.33 9.01
C LYS A 333 17.22 -15.15 8.61
N ILE A 334 15.90 -15.36 8.59
CA ILE A 334 14.94 -14.35 8.14
C ILE A 334 14.70 -13.29 9.19
N GLY A 335 14.46 -13.69 10.44
CA GLY A 335 14.01 -12.78 11.50
C GLY A 335 15.07 -12.33 12.49
N LEU A 336 16.28 -12.90 12.46
CA LEU A 336 17.26 -12.88 13.57
C LEU A 336 16.76 -13.54 14.86
N VAL A 337 15.76 -14.43 14.78
CA VAL A 337 15.11 -14.99 15.97
C VAL A 337 16.14 -15.67 16.87
N LYS A 338 16.08 -15.39 18.16
CA LYS A 338 17.07 -15.88 19.13
C LYS A 338 16.76 -17.31 19.59
N VAL A 339 17.79 -18.01 20.07
CA VAL A 339 17.74 -19.43 20.44
C VAL A 339 18.11 -19.61 21.91
N ILE A 340 17.32 -20.36 22.66
CA ILE A 340 17.61 -20.85 24.01
C ILE A 340 18.06 -22.30 23.87
N LEU A 341 19.30 -22.60 24.26
CA LEU A 341 19.83 -23.96 24.27
C LEU A 341 19.68 -24.58 25.65
N ILE A 342 19.02 -25.73 25.72
CA ILE A 342 18.84 -26.53 26.93
C ILE A 342 19.58 -27.85 26.75
N VAL A 343 20.37 -28.25 27.74
CA VAL A 343 21.06 -29.53 27.78
C VAL A 343 20.57 -30.31 28.99
N GLU A 344 19.77 -31.35 28.74
CA GLU A 344 19.15 -32.19 29.76
C GLU A 344 18.90 -33.57 29.16
N ASP A 345 19.55 -34.62 29.70
CA ASP A 345 19.44 -35.99 29.22
C ASP A 345 18.31 -36.77 29.91
N SER A 346 17.81 -36.30 31.05
CA SER A 346 16.75 -36.98 31.78
C SER A 346 15.36 -36.64 31.24
N GLU A 347 14.67 -37.67 30.76
CA GLU A 347 13.29 -37.60 30.24
C GLU A 347 12.33 -37.01 31.26
N LYS A 348 12.50 -37.37 32.54
CA LYS A 348 11.70 -36.83 33.64
C LYS A 348 11.87 -35.33 33.80
N TYR A 349 13.11 -34.84 33.75
CA TYR A 349 13.39 -33.43 33.99
C TYR A 349 12.96 -32.58 32.80
N TYR A 350 13.36 -32.89 31.56
CA TYR A 350 12.95 -32.04 30.44
C TYR A 350 11.44 -32.07 30.18
N SER A 351 10.75 -33.18 30.50
CA SER A 351 9.28 -33.26 30.44
C SER A 351 8.60 -32.29 31.41
N ARG A 352 9.27 -31.93 32.51
CA ARG A 352 8.80 -30.92 33.46
C ARG A 352 9.26 -29.51 33.09
N TYR A 353 10.48 -29.34 32.59
CA TYR A 353 11.06 -28.04 32.28
C TYR A 353 10.50 -27.40 31.01
N LEU A 354 10.36 -28.17 29.92
CA LEU A 354 9.96 -27.61 28.63
C LEU A 354 8.58 -26.92 28.68
N PRO A 355 7.52 -27.51 29.27
CA PRO A 355 6.23 -26.84 29.39
C PRO A 355 6.34 -25.47 30.08
N LEU A 356 7.07 -25.42 31.20
CA LEU A 356 7.28 -24.19 31.97
C LEU A 356 8.01 -23.13 31.16
N LEU A 357 9.07 -23.52 30.44
CA LEU A 357 9.86 -22.59 29.63
C LEU A 357 9.06 -22.04 28.45
N TYR A 358 8.30 -22.89 27.76
CA TYR A 358 7.44 -22.44 26.67
C TYR A 358 6.35 -21.48 27.14
N SER A 359 5.65 -21.77 28.23
CA SER A 359 4.64 -20.87 28.79
C SER A 359 5.25 -19.52 29.18
N ASN A 360 6.40 -19.51 29.86
CA ASN A 360 7.07 -18.27 30.26
C ASN A 360 7.51 -17.42 29.05
N VAL A 361 8.21 -18.02 28.09
CA VAL A 361 8.67 -17.28 26.89
C VAL A 361 7.49 -16.70 26.12
N MET A 362 6.40 -17.46 25.97
CA MET A 362 5.23 -17.00 25.24
C MET A 362 4.50 -15.87 25.97
N GLU A 363 4.27 -16.00 27.28
CA GLU A 363 3.59 -14.98 28.08
C GLU A 363 4.37 -13.67 28.10
N GLN A 364 5.70 -13.73 28.25
CA GLN A 364 6.55 -12.55 28.20
C GLN A 364 6.53 -11.88 26.82
N THR A 365 6.53 -12.67 25.74
CA THR A 365 6.41 -12.13 24.37
C THR A 365 5.06 -11.43 24.18
N LYS A 366 3.97 -12.02 24.69
CA LYS A 366 2.61 -11.45 24.61
C LYS A 366 2.50 -10.10 25.31
N ARG A 367 3.00 -9.99 26.55
CA ARG A 367 2.95 -8.74 27.34
C ARG A 367 3.59 -7.56 26.60
N ILE A 368 4.73 -7.80 25.94
CA ILE A 368 5.43 -6.76 25.18
C ILE A 368 4.64 -6.31 23.95
N ILE A 369 3.95 -7.25 23.30
CA ILE A 369 3.15 -6.98 22.11
C ILE A 369 1.89 -6.16 22.47
N GLU A 370 1.26 -6.45 23.61
CA GLU A 370 0.09 -5.72 24.10
C GLU A 370 0.40 -4.25 24.42
N ASP A 371 1.61 -3.95 24.91
CA ASP A 371 2.04 -2.58 25.24
C ASP A 371 2.31 -1.70 24.00
N VAL A 372 2.38 -2.26 22.78
CA VAL A 372 2.92 -1.56 21.58
C VAL A 372 1.92 -1.46 20.41
N SER A 373 0.97 -2.39 20.23
CA SER A 373 0.13 -2.48 19.02
C SER A 373 -1.37 -2.38 19.28
N THR A 374 -2.10 -1.61 18.46
CA THR A 374 -3.56 -1.51 18.47
C THR A 374 -4.26 -2.53 17.55
N ASP A 375 -3.55 -3.14 16.59
CA ASP A 375 -4.09 -4.12 15.62
C ASP A 375 -3.91 -5.57 16.10
N ASP A 376 -5.01 -6.27 16.37
CA ASP A 376 -5.04 -7.63 16.93
C ASP A 376 -4.49 -8.70 15.98
N LEU A 377 -4.67 -8.57 14.66
CA LEU A 377 -4.13 -9.52 13.68
C LEU A 377 -2.60 -9.45 13.65
N PHE A 378 -2.05 -8.24 13.77
CA PHE A 378 -0.61 -8.02 13.80
C PHE A 378 0.04 -8.53 15.09
N LYS A 379 -0.69 -8.54 16.22
CA LYS A 379 -0.19 -9.12 17.49
C LYS A 379 0.13 -10.62 17.33
N VAL A 380 -0.72 -11.37 16.63
CA VAL A 380 -0.52 -12.81 16.42
C VAL A 380 0.73 -13.09 15.58
N LEU A 381 1.00 -12.27 14.57
CA LEU A 381 2.20 -12.40 13.74
C LEU A 381 3.48 -12.14 14.53
N ARG A 382 3.47 -11.13 15.41
CA ARG A 382 4.62 -10.80 16.26
C ARG A 382 4.99 -11.93 17.23
N LEU A 383 4.04 -12.74 17.71
CA LEU A 383 4.32 -13.89 18.57
C LEU A 383 5.23 -14.94 17.89
N ARG A 384 5.28 -14.99 16.56
CA ARG A 384 6.15 -15.92 15.82
C ARG A 384 7.63 -15.61 15.99
N ALA A 385 7.96 -14.35 16.29
CA ALA A 385 9.33 -13.91 16.56
C ALA A 385 9.83 -14.26 17.98
N ARG A 386 9.05 -15.02 18.77
CA ARG A 386 9.52 -15.52 20.08
C ARG A 386 10.82 -16.31 19.93
N PRO A 387 11.71 -16.29 20.93
CA PRO A 387 12.87 -17.15 20.94
C PRO A 387 12.51 -18.64 20.80
N LYS A 388 13.34 -19.37 20.04
CA LYS A 388 13.21 -20.81 19.83
C LYS A 388 13.92 -21.56 20.93
N ILE A 389 13.37 -22.68 21.38
CA ILE A 389 13.96 -23.52 22.42
C ILE A 389 14.45 -24.82 21.79
N LEU A 390 15.77 -25.05 21.84
CA LEU A 390 16.40 -26.26 21.35
C LEU A 390 16.93 -27.11 22.51
N LEU A 391 16.59 -28.39 22.51
CA LEU A 391 16.99 -29.36 23.55
C LEU A 391 18.05 -30.32 23.01
N ALA A 392 19.20 -30.40 23.67
CA ALA A 392 20.23 -31.41 23.50
C ALA A 392 20.23 -32.40 24.67
N THR A 393 20.54 -33.67 24.42
CA THR A 393 20.66 -34.71 25.47
C THR A 393 22.09 -35.22 25.62
N THR A 394 23.02 -34.74 24.80
CA THR A 394 24.43 -35.15 24.81
C THR A 394 25.33 -33.94 24.59
N PHE A 395 26.59 -34.06 25.01
CA PHE A 395 27.60 -33.03 24.82
C PHE A 395 27.81 -32.69 23.34
N GLU A 396 27.85 -33.71 22.49
CA GLU A 396 28.07 -33.56 21.05
C GLU A 396 26.93 -32.77 20.40
N GLN A 397 25.67 -33.15 20.69
CA GLN A 397 24.50 -32.41 20.19
C GLN A 397 24.48 -30.96 20.68
N ALA A 398 24.89 -30.71 21.93
CA ALA A 398 24.94 -29.36 22.48
C ALA A 398 25.96 -28.49 21.74
N ILE A 399 27.13 -29.04 21.39
CA ILE A 399 28.16 -28.36 20.61
C ILE A 399 27.71 -28.14 19.16
N ASP A 400 27.05 -29.12 18.53
CA ASP A 400 26.55 -28.97 17.16
C ASP A 400 25.51 -27.84 17.07
N ILE A 401 24.58 -27.78 18.03
CA ILE A 401 23.60 -26.69 18.13
C ILE A 401 24.31 -25.36 18.42
N PHE A 402 25.30 -25.36 19.31
CA PHE A 402 26.08 -24.18 19.63
C PHE A 402 26.78 -23.62 18.39
N GLU A 403 27.55 -24.42 17.67
CA GLU A 403 28.28 -23.96 16.48
C GLU A 403 27.34 -23.49 15.37
N LYS A 404 26.21 -24.16 15.19
CA LYS A 404 25.20 -23.77 14.19
C LYS A 404 24.51 -22.44 14.53
N TYR A 405 24.29 -22.14 15.81
CA TYR A 405 23.46 -21.00 16.23
C TYR A 405 24.15 -19.99 17.16
N LYS A 406 25.48 -20.02 17.32
CA LYS A 406 26.22 -19.19 18.28
C LYS A 406 25.92 -17.69 18.21
N GLU A 407 25.71 -17.14 17.01
CA GLU A 407 25.38 -15.71 16.82
C GLU A 407 23.95 -15.35 17.24
N HIS A 408 23.09 -16.36 17.34
CA HIS A 408 21.67 -16.25 17.68
C HIS A 408 21.35 -16.77 19.09
N LEU A 409 22.32 -17.29 19.83
CA LEU A 409 22.11 -17.80 21.18
C LEU A 409 21.78 -16.68 22.16
N LEU A 410 20.69 -16.88 22.90
CA LEU A 410 20.20 -15.98 23.93
C LEU A 410 20.72 -16.40 25.31
N CYS A 411 20.67 -17.68 25.61
CA CYS A 411 21.24 -18.27 26.82
C CYS A 411 21.48 -19.78 26.66
N LEU A 412 22.31 -20.32 27.54
CA LEU A 412 22.54 -21.75 27.70
C LEU A 412 22.09 -22.20 29.09
N ILE A 413 21.24 -23.22 29.14
CA ILE A 413 20.80 -23.89 30.36
C ILE A 413 21.31 -25.33 30.29
N THR A 414 22.13 -25.77 31.23
CA THR A 414 22.73 -27.11 31.20
C THR A 414 22.60 -27.81 32.54
N ASP A 415 22.35 -29.12 32.51
CA ASP A 415 22.63 -29.99 33.66
C ASP A 415 24.14 -30.10 33.89
N VAL A 416 24.55 -30.58 35.06
CA VAL A 416 25.97 -30.86 35.37
C VAL A 416 26.43 -32.17 34.73
N LYS A 417 25.60 -33.21 34.78
CA LYS A 417 25.96 -34.57 34.41
C LYS A 417 25.12 -35.08 33.25
N PHE A 418 25.75 -35.38 32.12
CA PHE A 418 25.09 -35.97 30.96
C PHE A 418 26.13 -36.71 30.07
N PRO A 419 25.70 -37.50 29.07
CA PRO A 419 26.61 -38.25 28.22
C PRO A 419 27.55 -37.37 27.38
N LYS A 420 28.84 -37.72 27.39
CA LYS A 420 29.90 -37.22 26.51
C LYS A 420 30.66 -38.40 25.93
N ALA A 421 30.82 -38.44 24.61
CA ALA A 421 31.37 -39.59 23.86
C ALA A 421 30.68 -40.93 24.23
N GLY A 422 29.37 -40.88 24.46
CA GLY A 422 28.55 -42.04 24.83
C GLY A 422 28.71 -42.53 26.29
N LYS A 423 29.46 -41.83 27.15
CA LYS A 423 29.62 -42.15 28.58
C LYS A 423 29.16 -41.00 29.47
N MET A 424 28.54 -41.30 30.61
CA MET A 424 28.16 -40.26 31.58
C MET A 424 29.42 -39.58 32.14
N ASP A 425 29.49 -38.26 32.03
CA ASP A 425 30.57 -37.43 32.59
C ASP A 425 29.96 -36.52 33.68
N GLU A 426 30.51 -36.58 34.89
CA GLU A 426 30.05 -35.82 36.07
C GLU A 426 30.37 -34.32 35.98
N GLU A 427 31.20 -33.90 35.02
CA GLU A 427 31.58 -32.50 34.80
C GLU A 427 31.23 -31.97 33.41
N ALA A 428 30.45 -32.73 32.61
CA ALA A 428 30.09 -32.36 31.25
C ALA A 428 29.50 -30.94 31.14
N GLY A 429 28.59 -30.56 32.06
CA GLY A 429 27.98 -29.23 32.06
C GLY A 429 28.97 -28.10 32.33
N PHE A 430 29.90 -28.30 33.26
CA PHE A 430 30.94 -27.32 33.56
C PHE A 430 31.90 -27.15 32.37
N GLN A 431 32.28 -28.26 31.74
CA GLN A 431 33.13 -28.25 30.55
C GLN A 431 32.44 -27.55 29.36
N LEU A 432 31.15 -27.79 29.15
CA LEU A 432 30.36 -27.15 28.10
C LEU A 432 30.32 -25.64 28.31
N VAL A 433 29.98 -25.17 29.52
CA VAL A 433 29.96 -23.74 29.85
C VAL A 433 31.33 -23.10 29.64
N LYS A 434 32.42 -23.80 30.00
CA LYS A 434 33.77 -23.30 29.79
C LYS A 434 34.09 -23.12 28.30
N GLN A 435 33.81 -24.13 27.47
CA GLN A 435 34.01 -24.05 26.01
C GLN A 435 33.18 -22.95 25.35
N VAL A 436 31.89 -22.88 25.71
CA VAL A 436 30.98 -21.85 25.20
C VAL A 436 31.47 -20.45 25.55
N ARG A 437 32.03 -20.25 26.75
CA ARG A 437 32.55 -18.95 27.19
C ARG A 437 33.88 -18.55 26.58
N GLU A 438 34.69 -19.51 26.17
CA GLU A 438 35.93 -19.22 25.43
C GLU A 438 35.61 -18.53 24.09
N GLN A 439 34.53 -18.93 23.44
CA GLN A 439 34.04 -18.31 22.21
C GLN A 439 33.08 -17.12 22.45
N LEU A 440 32.17 -17.21 23.44
CA LEU A 440 31.15 -16.21 23.76
C LEU A 440 31.18 -15.80 25.24
N LYS A 441 32.05 -14.83 25.56
CA LYS A 441 32.29 -14.35 26.94
C LYS A 441 31.08 -13.72 27.65
N GLY A 442 30.06 -13.28 26.90
CA GLY A 442 28.90 -12.54 27.41
C GLY A 442 27.61 -13.34 27.55
N LEU A 443 27.59 -14.61 27.14
CA LEU A 443 26.36 -15.41 27.11
C LEU A 443 25.86 -15.72 28.53
N PRO A 444 24.60 -15.41 28.88
CA PRO A 444 23.97 -15.87 30.11
C PRO A 444 23.92 -17.40 30.17
N THR A 445 24.45 -17.97 31.27
CA THR A 445 24.54 -19.41 31.47
C THR A 445 23.89 -19.80 32.79
N VAL A 446 23.07 -20.87 32.76
CA VAL A 446 22.45 -21.49 33.93
C VAL A 446 22.98 -22.91 34.05
N ILE A 447 23.48 -23.25 35.24
CA ILE A 447 23.86 -24.61 35.60
C ILE A 447 22.85 -25.15 36.58
N GLN A 448 22.23 -26.27 36.22
CA GLN A 448 21.23 -26.97 37.03
C GLN A 448 21.86 -28.20 37.66
N SER A 449 21.54 -28.45 38.94
CA SER A 449 22.04 -29.63 39.66
C SER A 449 21.11 -29.96 40.82
N SER A 450 20.96 -31.24 41.15
CA SER A 450 20.34 -31.68 42.42
C SER A 450 21.30 -31.57 43.61
N ASP A 451 22.62 -31.56 43.35
CA ASP A 451 23.66 -31.36 44.36
C ASP A 451 24.00 -29.88 44.50
N VAL A 452 23.80 -29.34 45.70
CA VAL A 452 24.03 -27.93 46.05
C VAL A 452 25.53 -27.60 46.08
N GLN A 453 26.42 -28.57 46.27
CA GLN A 453 27.87 -28.33 46.29
C GLN A 453 28.39 -27.80 44.94
N ASN A 454 27.68 -28.12 43.85
CA ASN A 454 27.96 -27.61 42.51
C ASN A 454 27.74 -26.10 42.35
N SER A 455 27.08 -25.44 43.31
CA SER A 455 26.89 -23.98 43.31
C SER A 455 28.21 -23.20 43.33
N HIS A 456 29.23 -23.71 44.04
CA HIS A 456 30.55 -23.08 44.07
C HIS A 456 31.22 -23.08 42.69
N LYS A 457 31.23 -24.23 42.00
CA LYS A 457 31.76 -24.36 40.64
C LYS A 457 31.00 -23.50 39.64
N ALA A 458 29.66 -23.43 39.77
CA ALA A 458 28.84 -22.55 38.95
C ALA A 458 29.19 -21.07 39.17
N PHE A 459 29.43 -20.66 40.42
CA PHE A 459 29.86 -19.30 40.76
C PHE A 459 31.24 -18.96 40.19
N GLU A 460 32.21 -19.88 40.23
CA GLU A 460 33.53 -19.71 39.61
C GLU A 460 33.42 -19.51 38.09
N LEU A 461 32.52 -20.25 37.46
CA LEU A 461 32.16 -20.07 36.06
C LEU A 461 31.20 -18.88 35.83
N LYS A 462 30.97 -18.01 36.82
CA LYS A 462 30.03 -16.86 36.80
C LYS A 462 28.67 -17.21 36.17
N SER A 463 28.18 -18.42 36.41
CA SER A 463 26.91 -18.93 35.91
C SER A 463 25.88 -18.92 37.04
N VAL A 464 24.60 -18.73 36.68
CA VAL A 464 23.52 -18.80 37.65
C VAL A 464 23.31 -20.27 38.02
N PHE A 465 23.32 -20.57 39.32
CA PHE A 465 23.05 -21.91 39.80
C PHE A 465 21.57 -22.06 40.13
N ILE A 466 20.94 -23.13 39.64
CA ILE A 466 19.56 -23.47 39.98
C ILE A 466 19.50 -24.89 40.54
N ASN A 467 18.93 -25.02 41.74
CA ASN A 467 18.76 -26.32 42.38
C ASN A 467 17.51 -27.04 41.83
N LYS A 468 17.68 -28.22 41.23
CA LYS A 468 16.59 -29.05 40.66
C LYS A 468 15.56 -29.49 41.70
N ASN A 469 15.94 -29.54 42.98
CA ASN A 469 15.07 -29.93 44.08
C ASN A 469 14.43 -28.74 44.81
N SER A 470 14.66 -27.51 44.35
CA SER A 470 14.07 -26.32 44.97
C SER A 470 12.55 -26.30 44.82
N GLU A 471 11.84 -25.92 45.88
CA GLU A 471 10.40 -25.63 45.83
C GLU A 471 10.10 -24.37 44.99
N THR A 472 11.08 -23.46 44.85
CA THR A 472 10.97 -22.21 44.07
C THR A 472 11.53 -22.30 42.65
N LEU A 473 11.88 -23.50 42.18
CA LEU A 473 12.54 -23.73 40.89
C LEU A 473 11.89 -22.95 39.71
N MET A 474 10.56 -22.89 39.69
CA MET A 474 9.81 -22.17 38.65
C MET A 474 10.03 -20.65 38.70
N GLN A 475 10.02 -20.06 39.91
CA GLN A 475 10.25 -18.63 40.12
C GLN A 475 11.69 -18.23 39.78
N ASP A 476 12.65 -19.11 40.07
CA ASP A 476 14.06 -18.88 39.77
C ASP A 476 14.32 -18.80 38.27
N ILE A 477 13.67 -19.67 37.49
CA ILE A 477 13.74 -19.69 36.02
C ILE A 477 13.00 -18.49 35.43
N GLU A 478 11.79 -18.19 35.90
CA GLU A 478 11.03 -17.03 35.44
C GLU A 478 11.82 -15.73 35.69
N SER A 479 12.42 -15.60 36.87
CA SER A 479 13.29 -14.48 37.22
C SER A 479 14.49 -14.42 36.28
N PHE A 480 15.16 -15.54 35.98
CA PHE A 480 16.26 -15.57 35.04
C PHE A 480 15.83 -15.10 33.63
N ILE A 481 14.74 -15.64 33.10
CA ILE A 481 14.18 -15.29 31.79
C ILE A 481 13.87 -13.78 31.73
N LYS A 482 13.17 -13.27 32.73
CA LYS A 482 12.77 -11.85 32.79
C LYS A 482 13.96 -10.90 32.83
N HIS A 483 15.01 -11.23 33.57
CA HIS A 483 16.17 -10.35 33.74
C HIS A 483 17.19 -10.45 32.60
N HIS A 484 17.34 -11.61 31.97
CA HIS A 484 18.42 -11.87 31.00
C HIS A 484 17.98 -11.90 29.54
N LEU A 485 16.68 -12.07 29.24
CA LEU A 485 16.19 -12.24 27.87
C LEU A 485 15.53 -10.98 27.28
N GLY A 486 15.67 -9.82 27.94
CA GLY A 486 15.22 -8.53 27.39
C GLY A 486 13.70 -8.31 27.38
N PHE A 487 12.91 -9.20 27.99
CA PHE A 487 11.45 -9.10 28.00
C PHE A 487 10.89 -8.01 28.94
N GLY A 488 11.72 -7.41 29.78
CA GLY A 488 11.33 -6.33 30.69
C GLY A 488 11.47 -4.92 30.10
N ASN A 489 11.39 -3.93 31.00
CA ASN A 489 11.83 -2.57 30.69
C ASN A 489 13.34 -2.58 30.39
N PHE A 490 13.80 -1.68 29.52
CA PHE A 490 15.23 -1.51 29.32
C PHE A 490 15.82 -0.84 30.55
N VAL A 491 16.69 -1.52 31.28
CA VAL A 491 17.34 -0.97 32.46
C VAL A 491 18.75 -0.54 32.06
N TYR A 492 18.97 0.77 31.96
CA TYR A 492 20.28 1.34 31.75
C TYR A 492 21.15 1.12 32.98
N LYS A 493 22.35 0.56 32.78
CA LYS A 493 23.31 0.22 33.83
C LYS A 493 24.66 0.83 33.54
N ASP A 494 25.38 1.21 34.59
CA ASP A 494 26.78 1.64 34.49
C ASP A 494 27.74 0.44 34.34
N SER A 495 29.04 0.71 34.21
CA SER A 495 30.05 -0.35 34.12
C SER A 495 30.12 -1.29 35.33
N SER A 496 29.60 -0.84 36.49
CA SER A 496 29.52 -1.64 37.73
C SER A 496 28.22 -2.46 37.84
N GLY A 497 27.28 -2.26 36.91
CA GLY A 497 25.98 -2.94 36.89
C GLY A 497 24.88 -2.24 37.70
N LYS A 498 25.14 -1.04 38.23
CA LYS A 498 24.16 -0.24 38.97
C LYS A 498 23.18 0.41 38.00
N THR A 499 21.89 0.37 38.34
CA THR A 499 20.82 0.98 37.55
C THR A 499 20.94 2.51 37.52
N ILE A 500 20.86 3.09 36.33
CA ILE A 500 20.88 4.53 36.05
C ILE A 500 19.47 5.03 35.72
N ALA A 501 18.81 4.36 34.77
CA ALA A 501 17.50 4.75 34.27
C ALA A 501 16.73 3.52 33.75
N VAL A 502 15.43 3.68 33.53
CA VAL A 502 14.56 2.61 33.04
C VAL A 502 13.69 3.16 31.92
N ALA A 503 13.67 2.49 30.77
CA ALA A 503 12.79 2.82 29.65
C ALA A 503 11.77 1.71 29.43
N LYS A 504 10.48 2.07 29.46
CA LYS A 504 9.35 1.17 29.21
C LYS A 504 8.99 1.14 27.73
N THR A 505 8.99 2.30 27.10
CA THR A 505 8.59 2.51 25.70
C THR A 505 9.80 2.82 24.79
N LEU A 506 9.65 2.65 23.48
CA LEU A 506 10.68 3.03 22.50
C LEU A 506 11.01 4.53 22.56
N ARG A 507 10.01 5.37 22.83
CA ARG A 507 10.18 6.83 23.00
C ARG A 507 11.00 7.17 24.24
N GLU A 508 10.70 6.53 25.38
CA GLU A 508 11.54 6.68 26.58
C GLU A 508 12.95 6.17 26.31
N PHE A 509 13.10 5.06 25.59
CA PHE A 509 14.40 4.51 25.23
C PHE A 509 15.22 5.52 24.41
N GLU A 510 14.64 6.13 23.38
CA GLU A 510 15.29 7.20 22.58
C GLU A 510 15.68 8.41 23.44
N ASN A 511 14.76 8.93 24.27
CA ASN A 511 15.03 10.09 25.12
C ASN A 511 16.18 9.84 26.11
N HIS A 512 16.29 8.62 26.64
CA HIS A 512 17.38 8.27 27.56
C HIS A 512 18.72 8.13 26.84
N ILE A 513 18.76 7.70 25.57
CA ILE A 513 20.01 7.63 24.79
C ILE A 513 20.73 8.99 24.76
N ASP A 514 19.98 10.09 24.76
CA ASP A 514 20.55 11.45 24.78
C ASP A 514 21.26 11.79 26.08
N THR A 515 20.79 11.26 27.21
CA THR A 515 21.19 11.69 28.56
C THR A 515 22.06 10.69 29.30
N ILE A 516 22.10 9.42 28.87
CA ILE A 516 22.86 8.38 29.58
C ILE A 516 24.38 8.61 29.49
N PRO A 517 25.17 8.12 30.45
CA PRO A 517 26.65 8.15 30.38
C PRO A 517 27.26 7.26 29.28
N ALA A 518 28.47 7.58 28.83
CA ALA A 518 29.19 6.86 27.77
C ALA A 518 29.60 5.43 28.18
N ASP A 519 29.97 5.22 29.43
CA ASP A 519 30.27 3.91 30.00
C ASP A 519 29.04 2.97 29.99
N SER A 520 27.84 3.52 30.17
CA SER A 520 26.58 2.77 30.00
C SER A 520 26.37 2.34 28.54
N MET A 521 26.63 3.23 27.57
CA MET A 521 26.56 2.90 26.14
C MET A 521 27.49 1.74 25.77
N ILE A 522 28.74 1.79 26.25
CA ILE A 522 29.72 0.71 26.04
C ILE A 522 29.25 -0.58 26.72
N TYR A 523 28.73 -0.49 27.95
CA TYR A 523 28.27 -1.64 28.71
C TYR A 523 27.16 -2.41 27.98
N HIS A 524 26.16 -1.69 27.46
CA HIS A 524 25.02 -2.27 26.76
C HIS A 524 25.32 -2.67 25.32
N GLY A 525 26.09 -1.86 24.59
CA GLY A 525 26.41 -2.14 23.19
C GLY A 525 27.37 -3.33 23.03
N LYS A 526 28.39 -3.50 23.89
CA LYS A 526 29.25 -4.71 23.88
C LYS A 526 28.51 -6.02 24.15
N ARG A 527 27.29 -5.95 24.69
CA ARG A 527 26.47 -7.11 25.06
C ARG A 527 25.22 -7.23 24.20
N ASN A 528 25.10 -6.45 23.12
CA ASN A 528 23.94 -6.44 22.24
C ASN A 528 22.60 -6.19 22.95
N HIS A 529 22.61 -5.56 24.14
CA HIS A 529 21.38 -5.33 24.90
C HIS A 529 20.37 -4.47 24.12
N PHE A 530 20.85 -3.49 23.33
CA PHE A 530 20.01 -2.60 22.54
C PHE A 530 19.25 -3.35 21.44
N SER A 531 19.95 -4.11 20.59
CA SER A 531 19.31 -4.90 19.52
C SER A 531 18.41 -6.00 20.08
N LEU A 532 18.80 -6.65 21.19
CA LEU A 532 17.96 -7.65 21.88
C LEU A 532 16.63 -7.08 22.38
N TRP A 533 16.67 -5.90 23.01
CA TRP A 533 15.47 -5.27 23.56
C TRP A 533 14.52 -4.75 22.48
N LEU A 534 15.06 -4.19 21.40
CA LEU A 534 14.29 -3.76 20.23
C LEU A 534 13.66 -4.95 19.51
N MET A 535 14.41 -6.05 19.37
CA MET A 535 13.92 -7.27 18.78
C MET A 535 12.76 -7.89 19.56
N ALA A 536 12.85 -7.92 20.89
CA ALA A 536 11.77 -8.40 21.75
C ALA A 536 10.45 -7.60 21.57
N ARG A 537 10.53 -6.34 21.13
CA ARG A 537 9.40 -5.43 20.83
C ARG A 537 8.89 -5.49 19.39
N GLY A 538 9.50 -6.31 18.55
CA GLY A 538 9.13 -6.45 17.13
C GLY A 538 9.76 -5.39 16.21
N GLU A 539 10.74 -4.62 16.69
CA GLU A 539 11.48 -3.64 15.88
C GLU A 539 12.62 -4.31 15.10
N ILE A 540 12.28 -5.28 14.26
CA ILE A 540 13.24 -6.19 13.60
C ILE A 540 14.23 -5.42 12.72
N LYS A 541 13.79 -4.44 11.93
CA LYS A 541 14.69 -3.70 11.03
C LYS A 541 15.69 -2.83 11.79
N ILE A 542 15.24 -2.13 12.84
CA ILE A 542 16.14 -1.35 13.72
C ILE A 542 17.15 -2.29 14.38
N ALA A 543 16.69 -3.44 14.90
CA ALA A 543 17.56 -4.43 15.52
C ALA A 543 18.58 -5.01 14.52
N LYS A 544 18.18 -5.31 13.28
CA LYS A 544 19.06 -5.80 12.20
C LYS A 544 20.14 -4.81 11.80
N MET A 545 19.88 -3.50 11.86
CA MET A 545 20.89 -2.48 11.58
C MET A 545 21.87 -2.30 12.74
N ILE A 546 21.39 -2.40 13.97
CA ILE A 546 22.23 -2.23 15.17
C ILE A 546 23.07 -3.49 15.45
N HIS A 547 22.55 -4.68 15.20
CA HIS A 547 23.18 -5.95 15.58
C HIS A 547 24.59 -6.21 15.00
N PRO A 548 24.89 -5.88 13.72
CA PRO A 548 26.20 -6.14 13.12
C PRO A 548 27.31 -5.23 13.65
N VAL A 549 26.96 -4.11 14.29
CA VAL A 549 27.93 -3.08 14.66
C VAL A 549 28.21 -3.11 16.16
N ASN A 550 29.47 -3.30 16.53
CA ASN A 550 29.92 -3.26 17.92
C ASN A 550 30.34 -1.84 18.31
N VAL A 551 30.24 -1.51 19.61
CA VAL A 551 30.75 -0.22 20.13
C VAL A 551 32.25 -0.06 19.88
N THR A 552 32.98 -1.16 19.75
CA THR A 552 34.42 -1.16 19.45
C THR A 552 34.75 -0.82 18.01
N ASP A 553 33.76 -0.79 17.12
CA ASP A 553 33.93 -0.42 15.72
C ASP A 553 33.93 1.11 15.52
N PHE A 554 33.65 1.85 16.59
CA PHE A 554 33.65 3.32 16.65
C PHE A 554 34.84 3.84 17.45
N GLU A 555 35.40 4.99 17.05
CA GLU A 555 36.53 5.60 17.74
C GLU A 555 36.09 6.23 19.08
N ASP A 556 34.87 6.78 19.12
CA ASP A 556 34.27 7.41 20.30
C ASP A 556 32.88 6.81 20.60
N PRO A 557 32.57 6.44 21.87
CA PRO A 557 31.21 6.14 22.32
C PRO A 557 30.13 7.15 21.91
N GLN A 558 30.48 8.41 21.67
CA GLN A 558 29.55 9.42 21.14
C GLN A 558 29.15 9.16 19.68
N GLU A 559 30.04 8.60 18.86
CA GLU A 559 29.70 8.21 17.48
C GLU A 559 28.69 7.07 17.48
N PHE A 560 28.89 6.06 18.34
CA PHE A 560 27.91 4.98 18.49
C PHE A 560 26.55 5.51 18.97
N ARG A 561 26.53 6.52 19.85
CA ARG A 561 25.29 7.20 20.24
C ARG A 561 24.61 7.89 19.07
N GLN A 562 25.37 8.63 18.26
CA GLN A 562 24.83 9.29 17.07
C GLN A 562 24.31 8.26 16.05
N TYR A 563 25.00 7.13 15.89
CA TYR A 563 24.57 6.02 15.05
C TYR A 563 23.25 5.41 15.53
N LEU A 564 23.11 5.08 16.83
CA LEU A 564 21.83 4.59 17.38
C LEU A 564 20.69 5.59 17.14
N LYS A 565 20.94 6.88 17.35
CA LYS A 565 19.96 7.94 17.07
C LYS A 565 19.61 8.01 15.59
N TYR A 566 20.60 7.92 14.71
CA TYR A 566 20.40 7.94 13.27
C TYR A 566 19.53 6.76 12.84
N VAL A 567 19.84 5.54 13.26
CA VAL A 567 19.06 4.34 12.89
C VAL A 567 17.62 4.43 13.39
N ILE A 568 17.42 4.81 14.67
CA ILE A 568 16.07 4.94 15.26
C ILE A 568 15.26 6.03 14.53
N ARG A 569 15.87 7.20 14.28
CA ARG A 569 15.19 8.32 13.61
C ARG A 569 14.95 8.07 12.12
N LYS A 570 15.93 7.52 11.40
CA LYS A 570 15.81 7.12 9.99
C LYS A 570 14.61 6.21 9.83
N TYR A 571 14.51 5.19 10.66
CA TYR A 571 13.44 4.21 10.54
C TYR A 571 12.07 4.76 10.93
N ARG A 572 11.99 5.56 12.01
CA ARG A 572 10.74 6.23 12.40
C ARG A 572 10.24 7.20 11.33
N ASN A 573 11.16 7.92 10.70
CA ASN A 573 10.83 8.83 9.62
C ASN A 573 10.42 8.04 8.38
N GLU A 574 11.14 6.98 7.99
CA GLU A 574 10.79 6.09 6.89
C GLU A 574 9.41 5.46 7.02
N THR A 575 8.98 5.11 8.24
CA THR A 575 7.62 4.61 8.48
C THR A 575 6.55 5.70 8.35
N ASN A 576 6.89 6.96 8.60
CA ASN A 576 5.95 8.08 8.57
C ASN A 576 5.86 8.77 7.21
N ILE A 577 6.90 8.67 6.37
CA ILE A 577 6.97 9.31 5.04
C ILE A 577 5.71 9.03 4.23
N GLY A 578 5.07 10.11 3.76
CA GLY A 578 3.86 10.06 2.96
C GLY A 578 2.60 9.66 3.73
N GLN A 579 2.62 9.65 5.07
CA GLN A 579 1.45 9.39 5.91
C GLN A 579 0.83 10.67 6.49
N VAL A 580 -0.42 10.54 6.93
CA VAL A 580 -1.12 11.56 7.71
C VAL A 580 -0.83 11.31 9.18
N ILE A 581 -0.06 12.19 9.81
CA ILE A 581 0.36 12.07 11.20
C ILE A 581 -0.45 13.03 12.09
N PRO A 582 -0.88 12.63 13.30
CA PRO A 582 -1.49 13.56 14.24
C PRO A 582 -0.47 14.59 14.73
N PHE A 583 -0.92 15.83 14.96
CA PHE A 583 -0.05 16.89 15.48
C PHE A 583 0.49 16.58 16.90
N GLU A 584 1.81 16.63 17.05
CA GLU A 584 2.50 16.68 18.34
C GLU A 584 3.39 17.94 18.43
N GLU A 585 3.50 18.57 19.60
CA GLU A 585 4.31 19.80 19.78
C GLU A 585 5.81 19.62 19.45
N ALA A 586 6.32 18.38 19.53
CA ALA A 586 7.70 18.02 19.21
C ALA A 586 7.88 17.47 17.78
N ALA A 587 6.81 17.33 17.00
CA ALA A 587 6.90 16.85 15.62
C ALA A 587 7.55 17.94 14.74
N ILE A 588 8.51 17.51 13.91
CA ILE A 588 9.14 18.39 12.91
C ILE A 588 8.12 18.61 11.78
N LEU A 589 7.80 19.87 11.47
CA LEU A 589 7.09 20.23 10.25
C LEU A 589 8.00 19.93 9.05
N ASP A 590 7.67 18.88 8.31
CA ASP A 590 8.42 18.41 7.15
C ASP A 590 7.47 18.30 5.95
N GLU A 591 7.99 18.59 4.75
CA GLU A 591 7.30 18.50 3.45
C GLU A 591 6.91 17.04 3.11
N THR A 592 7.53 16.07 3.79
CA THR A 592 7.33 14.62 3.61
C THR A 592 6.06 14.05 4.24
N ASN A 593 5.37 14.81 5.10
CA ASN A 593 4.22 14.31 5.86
C ASN A 593 3.06 15.33 5.84
N ILE A 594 1.83 14.84 6.01
CA ILE A 594 0.67 15.71 6.26
C ILE A 594 0.34 15.67 7.74
N VAL A 595 0.19 16.82 8.36
CA VAL A 595 -0.13 16.91 9.78
C VAL A 595 -1.63 17.13 9.97
N SER A 596 -2.30 16.22 10.68
CA SER A 596 -3.70 16.37 11.07
C SER A 596 -3.84 17.11 12.41
N LEU A 597 -4.68 18.15 12.42
CA LEU A 597 -4.96 19.01 13.56
C LEU A 597 -6.23 18.61 14.32
N GLY A 598 -7.09 17.79 13.71
CA GLY A 598 -8.35 17.32 14.26
C GLY A 598 -8.66 15.88 13.83
N THR A 599 -9.66 15.27 14.44
CA THR A 599 -10.21 13.98 14.00
C THR A 599 -11.26 14.20 12.89
N GLY A 600 -11.77 13.12 12.32
CA GLY A 600 -12.76 13.16 11.26
C GLY A 600 -12.18 13.00 9.87
N ALA A 601 -13.01 13.20 8.86
CA ALA A 601 -12.59 13.07 7.47
C ALA A 601 -11.72 14.26 7.03
N LEU A 602 -10.81 14.02 6.08
CA LEU A 602 -9.93 15.06 5.52
C LEU A 602 -10.59 15.89 4.39
N GLY A 603 -11.80 15.50 4.00
CA GLY A 603 -12.46 16.02 2.79
C GLY A 603 -11.74 15.65 1.49
N GLY A 604 -12.26 16.15 0.38
CA GLY A 604 -11.75 15.92 -0.98
C GLY A 604 -10.31 16.27 -1.22
N LYS A 605 -10.02 17.57 -1.13
CA LYS A 605 -8.67 18.12 -1.38
C LYS A 605 -7.66 17.52 -0.42
N GLY A 606 -8.03 17.36 0.86
CA GLY A 606 -7.18 16.77 1.90
C GLY A 606 -6.82 15.32 1.59
N ARG A 607 -7.78 14.50 1.11
CA ARG A 607 -7.51 13.13 0.63
C ARG A 607 -6.61 13.12 -0.61
N GLY A 608 -6.88 13.99 -1.58
CA GLY A 608 -6.05 14.15 -2.79
C GLY A 608 -4.61 14.49 -2.43
N LEU A 609 -4.41 15.50 -1.57
CA LEU A 609 -3.09 15.91 -1.07
C LEU A 609 -2.37 14.80 -0.30
N ALA A 610 -3.07 14.08 0.57
CA ALA A 610 -2.51 12.93 1.28
C ALA A 610 -2.01 11.88 0.31
N PHE A 611 -2.81 11.56 -0.71
CA PHE A 611 -2.42 10.63 -1.76
C PHE A 611 -1.22 11.11 -2.57
N ILE A 612 -1.16 12.39 -2.94
CA ILE A 612 0.01 12.99 -3.61
C ILE A 612 1.26 12.81 -2.75
N ASN A 613 1.18 13.16 -1.47
CA ASN A 613 2.31 13.10 -0.56
C ASN A 613 2.81 11.65 -0.43
N THR A 614 1.87 10.69 -0.28
CA THR A 614 2.18 9.26 -0.33
C THR A 614 2.88 8.87 -1.64
N LEU A 615 2.40 9.35 -2.78
CA LEU A 615 2.91 8.98 -4.10
C LEU A 615 4.30 9.58 -4.37
N ILE A 616 4.51 10.88 -4.10
CA ILE A 616 5.79 11.55 -4.34
C ILE A 616 6.91 10.96 -3.49
N TYR A 617 6.70 10.71 -2.20
CA TYR A 617 7.81 10.25 -1.34
C TYR A 617 7.94 8.73 -1.23
N ASN A 618 7.01 7.97 -1.81
CA ASN A 618 7.22 6.53 -2.03
C ASN A 618 7.81 6.20 -3.40
N LEU A 619 7.69 7.11 -4.37
CA LEU A 619 8.30 6.97 -5.69
C LEU A 619 9.55 7.83 -5.77
N ASN A 620 10.72 7.23 -5.98
CA ASN A 620 11.98 7.97 -6.03
C ASN A 620 12.14 8.74 -7.35
N PHE A 621 11.30 9.77 -7.58
CA PHE A 621 11.29 10.56 -8.81
C PHE A 621 12.64 11.21 -9.13
N THR A 622 13.44 11.48 -8.09
CA THR A 622 14.79 12.05 -8.19
C THR A 622 15.72 11.18 -9.03
N GLU A 623 15.56 9.86 -9.04
CA GLU A 623 16.34 8.95 -9.88
C GLU A 623 15.94 9.01 -11.36
N ILE A 624 14.69 9.40 -11.64
CA ILE A 624 14.12 9.40 -13.00
C ILE A 624 14.42 10.73 -13.70
N ILE A 625 14.27 11.86 -12.98
CA ILE A 625 14.51 13.20 -13.51
C ILE A 625 15.49 13.95 -12.59
N PRO A 626 16.81 13.73 -12.75
CA PRO A 626 17.81 14.27 -11.82
C PRO A 626 17.88 15.80 -11.78
N ALA A 627 17.45 16.47 -12.85
CA ALA A 627 17.54 17.92 -13.01
C ALA A 627 16.41 18.71 -12.33
N ILE A 628 15.39 18.04 -11.77
CA ILE A 628 14.26 18.69 -11.10
C ILE A 628 13.92 17.97 -9.79
N HIS A 629 13.67 18.74 -8.74
CA HIS A 629 13.25 18.21 -7.45
C HIS A 629 11.73 18.30 -7.34
N ILE A 630 11.05 17.14 -7.37
CA ILE A 630 9.59 17.04 -7.26
C ILE A 630 9.21 16.93 -5.79
N ARG A 631 8.37 17.83 -5.30
CA ARG A 631 7.96 17.90 -3.89
C ARG A 631 6.52 18.37 -3.72
N THR A 632 6.01 18.26 -2.49
CA THR A 632 4.75 18.88 -2.05
C THR A 632 5.05 19.99 -1.04
N PRO A 633 4.20 21.01 -0.93
CA PRO A 633 4.37 22.02 0.12
C PRO A 633 3.95 21.46 1.49
N ILE A 634 4.43 22.10 2.56
CA ILE A 634 4.00 21.78 3.93
C ILE A 634 2.48 21.93 4.02
N THR A 635 1.81 20.86 4.42
CA THR A 635 0.35 20.75 4.39
C THR A 635 -0.17 20.29 5.75
N LEU A 636 -1.14 21.02 6.28
CA LEU A 636 -1.86 20.74 7.51
C LEU A 636 -3.34 20.56 7.18
N VAL A 637 -4.03 19.67 7.88
CA VAL A 637 -5.47 19.43 7.67
C VAL A 637 -6.22 19.50 9.00
N ILE A 638 -7.31 20.27 9.02
CA ILE A 638 -8.31 20.27 10.09
C ILE A 638 -9.44 19.34 9.62
N GLY A 639 -9.66 18.23 10.33
CA GLY A 639 -10.71 17.27 9.99
C GLY A 639 -12.11 17.79 10.27
N THR A 640 -13.11 17.15 9.65
CA THR A 640 -14.53 17.58 9.69
C THR A 640 -15.16 17.63 11.09
N ASP A 641 -14.64 16.88 12.07
CA ASP A 641 -15.23 16.88 13.42
C ASP A 641 -15.14 18.26 14.08
N GLU A 642 -14.12 19.05 13.73
CA GLU A 642 -13.98 20.42 14.23
C GLU A 642 -15.03 21.36 13.62
N PHE A 643 -15.50 21.10 12.39
CA PHE A 643 -16.62 21.84 11.79
C PHE A 643 -17.92 21.56 12.54
N ASP A 644 -18.21 20.29 12.82
CA ASP A 644 -19.40 19.91 13.59
C ASP A 644 -19.37 20.57 14.99
N LEU A 645 -18.23 20.46 15.68
CA LEU A 645 -18.02 21.11 16.98
C LEU A 645 -18.22 22.63 16.91
N PHE A 646 -17.68 23.28 15.88
CA PHE A 646 -17.83 24.72 15.68
C PHE A 646 -19.30 25.13 15.46
N MET A 647 -20.05 24.38 14.65
CA MET A 647 -21.47 24.65 14.39
C MET A 647 -22.32 24.46 15.65
N GLU A 648 -22.06 23.39 16.42
CA GLU A 648 -22.78 23.10 17.66
C GLU A 648 -22.46 24.08 18.78
N SER A 649 -21.18 24.34 19.07
CA SER A 649 -20.76 25.18 20.20
C SER A 649 -21.19 26.64 20.07
N ASN A 650 -21.37 27.10 18.83
CA ASN A 650 -21.78 28.47 18.51
C ASN A 650 -23.27 28.57 18.16
N HIS A 651 -24.05 27.48 18.25
CA HIS A 651 -25.49 27.43 17.95
C HIS A 651 -25.85 27.95 16.54
N LEU A 652 -25.04 27.61 15.53
CA LEU A 652 -25.16 28.19 14.19
C LEU A 652 -26.16 27.46 13.28
N ASN A 653 -26.53 26.22 13.58
CA ASN A 653 -27.39 25.40 12.72
C ASN A 653 -28.75 26.08 12.45
N ASP A 654 -29.46 26.54 13.49
CA ASP A 654 -30.76 27.19 13.31
C ASP A 654 -30.67 28.52 12.53
N PHE A 655 -29.56 29.23 12.68
CA PHE A 655 -29.33 30.52 12.03
C PHE A 655 -29.05 30.38 10.53
N VAL A 656 -28.23 29.41 10.12
CA VAL A 656 -27.87 29.23 8.69
C VAL A 656 -29.06 28.79 7.84
N HIS A 657 -30.05 28.10 8.44
CA HIS A 657 -31.29 27.71 7.76
C HIS A 657 -32.23 28.89 7.50
N THR A 658 -32.21 29.91 8.37
CA THR A 658 -33.16 31.04 8.33
C THR A 658 -32.59 32.26 7.63
N CYS A 659 -31.27 32.44 7.64
CA CYS A 659 -30.61 33.56 7.00
C CYS A 659 -30.30 33.26 5.52
N GLU A 660 -30.81 34.08 4.61
CA GLU A 660 -30.48 34.04 3.18
C GLU A 660 -29.35 35.02 2.79
N ASP A 661 -29.05 36.02 3.63
CA ASP A 661 -27.99 37.00 3.37
C ASP A 661 -26.62 36.46 3.76
N TYR A 662 -25.80 36.17 2.75
CA TYR A 662 -24.44 35.65 2.94
C TYR A 662 -23.52 36.63 3.67
N HIS A 663 -23.74 37.95 3.56
CA HIS A 663 -22.92 38.93 4.27
C HIS A 663 -23.11 38.82 5.79
N GLU A 664 -24.36 38.68 6.24
CA GLU A 664 -24.67 38.47 7.66
C GLU A 664 -24.17 37.11 8.15
N VAL A 665 -24.26 36.05 7.33
CA VAL A 665 -23.65 34.74 7.65
C VAL A 665 -22.15 34.87 7.92
N ARG A 666 -21.41 35.56 7.05
CA ARG A 666 -19.96 35.76 7.24
C ARG A 666 -19.63 36.51 8.53
N LYS A 667 -20.42 37.53 8.87
CA LYS A 667 -20.23 38.32 10.09
C LYS A 667 -20.43 37.48 11.35
N VAL A 668 -21.51 36.72 11.44
CA VAL A 668 -21.79 35.83 12.58
C VAL A 668 -20.72 34.74 12.72
N PHE A 669 -20.26 34.17 11.60
CA PHE A 669 -19.18 33.18 11.63
C PHE A 669 -17.86 33.76 12.14
N LEU A 670 -17.53 35.02 11.79
CA LEU A 670 -16.33 35.70 12.31
C LEU A 670 -16.40 35.96 13.82
N GLU A 671 -17.57 36.34 14.33
CA GLU A 671 -17.81 36.59 15.76
C GLU A 671 -17.78 35.29 16.60
N SER A 672 -18.00 34.13 15.97
CA SER A 672 -17.99 32.80 16.59
C SER A 672 -16.57 32.33 16.98
N GLN A 673 -16.47 31.37 17.90
CA GLN A 673 -15.18 30.88 18.42
C GLN A 673 -14.84 29.47 17.92
N LEU A 674 -13.57 29.25 17.55
CA LEU A 674 -13.02 27.92 17.27
C LEU A 674 -12.77 27.15 18.58
N SER A 675 -12.60 25.83 18.52
CA SER A 675 -12.33 25.07 19.73
C SER A 675 -11.00 25.47 20.38
N TYR A 676 -10.95 25.46 21.71
CA TYR A 676 -9.73 25.77 22.48
C TYR A 676 -8.55 24.87 22.05
N THR A 677 -8.83 23.59 21.79
CA THR A 677 -7.83 22.61 21.35
C THR A 677 -7.25 22.99 19.98
N LEU A 678 -8.09 23.35 19.01
CA LEU A 678 -7.63 23.78 17.69
C LEU A 678 -6.81 25.07 17.80
N GLU A 679 -7.28 26.08 18.53
CA GLU A 679 -6.58 27.36 18.68
C GLU A 679 -5.19 27.17 19.30
N LYS A 680 -5.06 26.28 20.31
CA LYS A 680 -3.77 25.94 20.91
C LYS A 680 -2.81 25.31 19.88
N LYS A 681 -3.30 24.39 19.03
CA LYS A 681 -2.49 23.77 17.97
C LYS A 681 -2.07 24.79 16.90
N LEU A 682 -3.00 25.62 16.42
CA LEU A 682 -2.72 26.70 15.46
C LEU A 682 -1.66 27.67 16.01
N ARG A 683 -1.75 28.02 17.29
CA ARG A 683 -0.76 28.87 17.97
C ARG A 683 0.64 28.26 17.95
N ALA A 684 0.78 26.95 18.15
CA ALA A 684 2.07 26.28 18.09
C ALA A 684 2.63 26.21 16.67
N LEU A 685 1.77 25.95 15.67
CA LEU A 685 2.14 25.77 14.27
C LEU A 685 2.53 27.09 13.58
N LEU A 686 1.73 28.14 13.75
CA LEU A 686 2.01 29.44 13.14
C LEU A 686 3.32 30.06 13.67
N LYS A 687 3.79 29.68 14.86
CA LYS A 687 5.12 30.13 15.34
C LYS A 687 6.25 29.56 14.49
N GLN A 688 6.06 28.38 13.92
CA GLN A 688 7.03 27.69 13.08
C GLN A 688 6.92 28.13 11.61
N MET A 689 5.70 28.38 11.11
CA MET A 689 5.45 28.83 9.74
C MET A 689 5.73 30.33 9.56
N LYS A 690 6.64 30.68 8.65
CA LYS A 690 7.03 32.07 8.35
C LYS A 690 6.69 32.54 6.95
N LYS A 691 6.30 31.63 6.06
CA LYS A 691 5.89 31.94 4.68
C LYS A 691 4.40 32.29 4.63
N PRO A 692 3.93 32.91 3.53
CA PRO A 692 2.50 33.05 3.28
C PRO A 692 1.79 31.68 3.29
N ILE A 693 0.53 31.68 3.72
CA ILE A 693 -0.27 30.46 3.87
C ILE A 693 -1.57 30.57 3.08
N ALA A 694 -1.99 29.47 2.47
CA ALA A 694 -3.28 29.28 1.85
C ALA A 694 -4.19 28.49 2.79
N ILE A 695 -5.37 29.00 3.07
CA ILE A 695 -6.42 28.33 3.84
C ILE A 695 -7.52 27.97 2.86
N ARG A 696 -7.63 26.68 2.55
CA ARG A 696 -8.45 26.12 1.46
C ARG A 696 -9.59 25.29 2.02
N SER A 697 -10.76 25.40 1.39
CA SER A 697 -11.86 24.46 1.60
C SER A 697 -11.49 23.04 1.18
N SER A 698 -11.97 22.05 1.92
CA SER A 698 -11.89 20.64 1.57
C SER A 698 -13.13 19.93 2.10
N SER A 699 -14.26 20.08 1.42
CA SER A 699 -15.49 19.45 1.89
C SER A 699 -15.60 17.99 1.40
N LEU A 700 -16.58 17.23 1.92
CA LEU A 700 -16.61 15.77 1.77
C LEU A 700 -16.75 15.31 0.32
N LEU A 701 -17.65 15.96 -0.41
CA LEU A 701 -17.94 15.69 -1.80
C LEU A 701 -16.89 16.35 -2.75
N GLU A 702 -15.96 17.15 -2.22
CA GLU A 702 -14.95 17.87 -3.01
C GLU A 702 -14.04 16.84 -3.65
N ASP A 703 -13.65 17.03 -4.91
CA ASP A 703 -12.79 16.10 -5.63
C ASP A 703 -13.21 14.61 -5.49
N SER A 704 -14.50 14.35 -5.24
CA SER A 704 -15.05 13.00 -5.11
C SER A 704 -15.00 12.29 -6.47
N THR A 705 -14.72 10.99 -6.47
CA THR A 705 -14.65 10.21 -7.71
C THR A 705 -16.00 10.08 -8.41
N THR A 706 -17.11 10.21 -7.68
CA THR A 706 -18.46 10.06 -8.23
C THR A 706 -19.09 11.38 -8.66
N GLN A 707 -18.80 12.48 -7.95
CA GLN A 707 -19.36 13.83 -8.18
C GLN A 707 -18.39 14.94 -7.65
N PRO A 708 -17.23 15.16 -8.29
CA PRO A 708 -16.33 16.24 -7.97
C PRO A 708 -16.96 17.58 -8.38
N PHE A 709 -16.90 18.54 -7.46
CA PHE A 709 -17.16 19.95 -7.74
C PHE A 709 -15.86 20.74 -7.74
N SER A 710 -15.87 21.88 -8.41
CA SER A 710 -14.71 22.78 -8.45
C SER A 710 -15.13 24.24 -8.34
N GLY A 711 -14.47 24.98 -7.44
CA GLY A 711 -14.58 26.45 -7.37
C GLY A 711 -15.84 26.98 -6.68
N VAL A 712 -16.61 26.14 -5.98
CA VAL A 712 -17.81 26.57 -5.24
C VAL A 712 -17.44 27.23 -3.90
N PHE A 713 -16.40 26.74 -3.24
CA PHE A 713 -16.01 27.16 -1.90
C PHE A 713 -14.79 28.08 -1.89
N ALA A 714 -14.66 28.83 -0.80
CA ALA A 714 -13.66 29.89 -0.69
C ALA A 714 -12.26 29.35 -0.39
N THR A 715 -11.25 30.04 -0.93
CA THR A 715 -9.85 29.90 -0.55
C THR A 715 -9.30 31.28 -0.19
N TYR A 716 -8.59 31.38 0.93
CA TYR A 716 -7.99 32.62 1.41
C TYR A 716 -6.46 32.51 1.43
N LEU A 717 -5.79 33.47 0.78
CA LEU A 717 -4.34 33.58 0.76
C LEU A 717 -3.90 34.67 1.74
N LEU A 718 -3.12 34.29 2.75
CA LEU A 718 -2.65 35.17 3.80
C LEU A 718 -1.13 35.41 3.68
N PRO A 719 -0.65 36.66 3.69
CA PRO A 719 0.78 36.99 3.70
C PRO A 719 1.53 36.45 4.92
N ASN A 720 0.83 36.26 6.05
CA ASN A 720 1.36 35.69 7.30
C ASN A 720 2.64 36.38 7.82
N ASN A 721 2.77 37.69 7.59
CA ASN A 721 4.00 38.46 7.84
C ASN A 721 3.85 39.58 8.90
N HIS A 722 2.68 39.70 9.55
CA HIS A 722 2.47 40.73 10.56
C HIS A 722 3.44 40.57 11.76
N PRO A 723 4.07 41.65 12.27
CA PRO A 723 5.03 41.57 13.37
C PRO A 723 4.44 41.04 14.68
N ASP A 724 3.18 41.39 14.97
CA ASP A 724 2.43 40.81 16.09
C ASP A 724 1.86 39.44 15.71
N PHE A 725 2.32 38.42 16.42
CA PHE A 725 1.87 37.04 16.28
C PHE A 725 0.37 36.86 16.54
N ASN A 726 -0.23 37.60 17.46
CA ASN A 726 -1.65 37.43 17.77
C ASN A 726 -2.55 37.92 16.61
N ILE A 727 -2.09 38.90 15.83
CA ILE A 727 -2.79 39.33 14.61
C ILE A 727 -2.69 38.25 13.53
N ARG A 728 -1.51 37.64 13.35
CA ARG A 728 -1.36 36.50 12.42
C ARG A 728 -2.28 35.33 12.78
N LEU A 729 -2.33 34.98 14.07
CA LEU A 729 -3.22 33.94 14.58
C LEU A 729 -4.70 34.30 14.31
N ARG A 730 -5.10 35.55 14.59
CA ARG A 730 -6.45 36.03 14.31
C ARG A 730 -6.81 35.93 12.82
N GLN A 731 -5.96 36.44 11.93
CA GLN A 731 -6.17 36.38 10.48
C GLN A 731 -6.35 34.94 9.98
N ALA A 732 -5.54 34.00 10.48
CA ALA A 732 -5.66 32.59 10.15
C ALA A 732 -6.98 31.98 10.68
N SER A 733 -7.34 32.26 11.93
CA SER A 733 -8.61 31.82 12.52
C SER A 733 -9.82 32.39 11.78
N ASP A 734 -9.78 33.66 11.39
CA ASP A 734 -10.86 34.33 10.68
C ASP A 734 -11.03 33.75 9.27
N ALA A 735 -9.94 33.47 8.57
CA ALA A 735 -9.98 32.76 7.29
C ALA A 735 -10.58 31.35 7.42
N ILE A 736 -10.25 30.58 8.47
CA ILE A 736 -10.84 29.24 8.72
C ILE A 736 -12.36 29.37 8.90
N LYS A 737 -12.82 30.32 9.72
CA LYS A 737 -14.27 30.56 9.94
C LYS A 737 -14.98 30.97 8.65
N LEU A 738 -14.34 31.78 7.81
CA LEU A 738 -14.90 32.18 6.52
C LEU A 738 -14.94 31.02 5.50
N VAL A 739 -13.99 30.09 5.56
CA VAL A 739 -14.07 28.83 4.79
C VAL A 739 -15.28 28.01 5.24
N TYR A 740 -15.52 27.87 6.54
CA TYR A 740 -16.75 27.22 7.04
C TYR A 740 -18.02 27.94 6.58
N ALA A 741 -18.03 29.26 6.60
CA ALA A 741 -19.16 30.05 6.12
C ALA A 741 -19.46 29.81 4.62
N SER A 742 -18.43 29.50 3.81
CA SER A 742 -18.58 29.38 2.35
C SER A 742 -19.53 28.27 1.87
N ILE A 743 -19.82 27.27 2.71
CA ILE A 743 -20.87 26.25 2.46
C ILE A 743 -22.23 26.92 2.23
N TYR A 744 -22.49 28.01 2.92
CA TYR A 744 -23.79 28.70 2.91
C TYR A 744 -23.84 29.88 1.93
N SER A 745 -22.85 30.01 1.05
CA SER A 745 -22.86 31.04 0.01
C SER A 745 -24.00 30.82 -0.99
N THR A 746 -24.47 31.88 -1.64
CA THR A 746 -25.55 31.81 -2.63
C THR A 746 -25.21 30.83 -3.76
N ASN A 747 -23.97 30.85 -4.25
CA ASN A 747 -23.50 29.92 -5.28
C ASN A 747 -23.53 28.46 -4.82
N ALA A 748 -23.14 28.18 -3.57
CA ALA A 748 -23.17 26.84 -3.02
C ALA A 748 -24.60 26.33 -2.83
N ARG A 749 -25.51 27.15 -2.27
CA ARG A 749 -26.93 26.78 -2.09
C ARG A 749 -27.61 26.44 -3.42
N SER A 750 -27.50 27.32 -4.41
CA SER A 750 -28.08 27.09 -5.74
C SER A 750 -27.52 25.84 -6.42
N TYR A 751 -26.26 25.49 -6.13
CA TYR A 751 -25.65 24.27 -6.63
C TYR A 751 -26.25 23.01 -5.97
N PHE A 752 -26.33 22.98 -4.63
CA PHE A 752 -26.89 21.83 -3.90
C PHE A 752 -28.36 21.59 -4.24
N GLU A 753 -29.13 22.66 -4.46
CA GLU A 753 -30.50 22.58 -4.98
C GLU A 753 -30.55 21.94 -6.37
N ALA A 754 -29.64 22.30 -7.28
CA ALA A 754 -29.62 21.78 -8.64
C ALA A 754 -29.34 20.26 -8.71
N ILE A 755 -28.63 19.70 -7.74
CA ILE A 755 -28.33 18.26 -7.63
C ILE A 755 -29.24 17.48 -6.68
N ASN A 756 -30.29 18.12 -6.13
CA ASN A 756 -31.17 17.52 -5.11
C ASN A 756 -30.41 16.98 -3.89
N PHE A 757 -29.30 17.61 -3.50
CA PHE A 757 -28.51 17.22 -2.33
C PHE A 757 -28.83 18.13 -1.14
N ARG A 758 -28.89 17.56 0.07
CA ARG A 758 -29.18 18.34 1.28
C ARG A 758 -27.91 19.00 1.80
N LEU A 759 -27.96 20.31 2.02
CA LEU A 759 -26.88 21.07 2.64
C LEU A 759 -26.42 20.49 3.98
N ASP A 760 -27.34 19.91 4.75
CA ASP A 760 -27.08 19.36 6.09
C ASP A 760 -26.14 18.15 6.10
N ASP A 761 -26.04 17.45 4.97
CA ASP A 761 -25.18 16.27 4.82
C ASP A 761 -23.74 16.67 4.46
N GLU A 762 -23.50 17.94 4.08
CA GLU A 762 -22.17 18.41 3.70
C GLU A 762 -21.37 18.92 4.90
N LYS A 763 -20.14 18.42 5.03
CA LYS A 763 -19.19 18.85 6.06
C LYS A 763 -17.91 19.41 5.45
N MET A 764 -17.31 20.38 6.14
CA MET A 764 -16.09 21.05 5.68
C MET A 764 -14.87 20.65 6.51
N ALA A 765 -13.88 20.05 5.85
CA ALA A 765 -12.51 20.04 6.36
C ALA A 765 -11.77 21.28 5.85
N VAL A 766 -10.67 21.67 6.50
CA VAL A 766 -9.86 22.82 6.08
C VAL A 766 -8.42 22.41 5.87
N VAL A 767 -7.87 22.75 4.72
CA VAL A 767 -6.45 22.53 4.39
C VAL A 767 -5.70 23.84 4.58
N ILE A 768 -4.61 23.80 5.33
CA ILE A 768 -3.67 24.92 5.49
C ILE A 768 -2.36 24.53 4.83
N GLN A 769 -1.93 25.29 3.83
CA GLN A 769 -0.78 24.95 2.99
C GLN A 769 0.17 26.15 2.89
N GLU A 770 1.49 25.91 2.92
CA GLU A 770 2.43 26.98 2.57
C GLU A 770 2.30 27.36 1.09
N VAL A 771 2.29 28.65 0.80
CA VAL A 771 2.26 29.13 -0.58
C VAL A 771 3.65 29.00 -1.20
N VAL A 772 3.68 28.46 -2.42
CA VAL A 772 4.92 28.31 -3.19
C VAL A 772 5.27 29.61 -3.89
N GLY A 773 6.50 30.08 -3.72
CA GLY A 773 7.01 31.27 -4.37
C GLY A 773 8.18 31.89 -3.63
N ASN A 774 8.60 33.06 -4.11
CA ASN A 774 9.69 33.85 -3.55
C ASN A 774 9.25 35.30 -3.33
N PRO A 775 9.88 36.02 -2.39
CA PRO A 775 9.60 37.42 -2.14
C PRO A 775 10.28 38.33 -3.17
N TYR A 776 9.52 39.27 -3.74
CA TYR A 776 10.01 40.28 -4.68
C TYR A 776 9.38 41.64 -4.36
N ASN A 777 10.17 42.62 -3.90
CA ASN A 777 9.75 44.02 -3.68
C ASN A 777 8.33 44.20 -3.08
N GLY A 778 8.04 43.57 -1.93
CA GLY A 778 6.73 43.70 -1.27
C GLY A 778 5.64 42.78 -1.83
N CYS A 779 5.97 41.88 -2.76
CA CYS A 779 5.08 40.86 -3.31
C CYS A 779 5.66 39.45 -3.11
N PHE A 780 4.83 38.41 -3.20
CA PHE A 780 5.28 37.01 -3.13
C PHE A 780 4.55 36.14 -4.17
N TYR A 781 5.29 35.47 -5.06
CA TYR A 781 4.74 34.62 -6.12
C TYR A 781 5.79 33.65 -6.69
N PRO A 782 5.39 32.54 -7.35
CA PRO A 782 6.31 31.62 -8.01
C PRO A 782 6.66 32.08 -9.43
N HIS A 783 7.76 31.55 -9.98
CA HIS A 783 8.17 31.84 -11.36
C HIS A 783 7.12 31.38 -12.37
N ILE A 784 6.58 30.18 -12.16
CA ILE A 784 5.58 29.56 -13.04
C ILE A 784 4.54 28.87 -12.17
N SER A 785 3.28 28.97 -12.58
CA SER A 785 2.20 28.12 -12.09
C SER A 785 1.37 27.62 -13.26
N GLY A 786 0.67 26.51 -13.08
CA GLY A 786 -0.13 25.95 -14.14
C GLY A 786 -1.04 24.82 -13.72
N THR A 787 -1.89 24.44 -14.66
CA THR A 787 -2.72 23.23 -14.60
C THR A 787 -2.33 22.30 -15.73
N ALA A 788 -2.38 21.00 -15.50
CA ALA A 788 -2.15 20.02 -16.56
C ALA A 788 -3.17 18.89 -16.46
N GLN A 789 -3.65 18.43 -17.61
CA GLN A 789 -4.65 17.38 -17.73
C GLN A 789 -4.07 16.24 -18.55
N SER A 790 -4.29 15.01 -18.08
CA SER A 790 -3.85 13.78 -18.74
C SER A 790 -4.73 13.36 -19.92
N TYR A 791 -5.79 14.12 -20.20
CA TYR A 791 -6.67 13.92 -21.34
C TYR A 791 -7.04 15.26 -21.96
N ASN A 792 -6.85 15.39 -23.26
CA ASN A 792 -7.18 16.56 -24.04
C ASN A 792 -8.41 16.29 -24.91
N TYR A 793 -9.55 16.88 -24.54
CA TYR A 793 -10.77 16.78 -25.34
C TYR A 793 -10.66 17.48 -26.71
N TYR A 794 -9.66 18.34 -26.93
CA TYR A 794 -9.46 19.08 -28.18
C TYR A 794 -7.97 19.00 -28.57
N PRO A 795 -7.50 17.84 -29.04
CA PRO A 795 -6.17 17.70 -29.61
C PRO A 795 -6.07 18.52 -30.89
N VAL A 796 -4.86 18.99 -31.17
CA VAL A 796 -4.55 19.79 -32.37
C VAL A 796 -3.45 19.08 -33.14
N ALA A 797 -3.44 19.22 -34.47
CA ALA A 797 -2.49 18.54 -35.36
C ALA A 797 -2.57 17.00 -35.24
N HIS A 798 -1.46 16.34 -34.93
CA HIS A 798 -1.35 14.88 -34.80
C HIS A 798 -1.41 14.40 -33.34
N MET A 799 -1.86 15.27 -32.42
CA MET A 799 -2.05 14.89 -31.02
C MET A 799 -3.24 13.93 -30.90
N GLU A 800 -3.11 12.96 -29.99
CA GLU A 800 -4.22 12.13 -29.54
C GLU A 800 -4.83 12.70 -28.26
N PRO A 801 -6.09 12.36 -27.94
CA PRO A 801 -6.73 12.79 -26.70
C PRO A 801 -5.94 12.38 -25.45
N GLU A 802 -5.32 11.21 -25.46
CA GLU A 802 -4.55 10.65 -24.35
C GLU A 802 -3.20 11.36 -24.12
N ASP A 803 -2.76 12.23 -25.04
CA ASP A 803 -1.49 12.95 -24.91
C ASP A 803 -1.55 14.13 -23.94
N GLY A 804 -2.75 14.47 -23.45
CA GLY A 804 -2.97 15.50 -22.46
C GLY A 804 -2.56 16.91 -22.92
N TYR A 805 -2.70 17.88 -22.02
CA TYR A 805 -2.21 19.24 -22.23
C TYR A 805 -1.90 19.93 -20.89
N ALA A 806 -1.10 20.99 -20.96
CA ALA A 806 -0.78 21.85 -19.83
C ALA A 806 -1.03 23.32 -20.20
N VAL A 807 -1.41 24.11 -19.21
CA VAL A 807 -1.58 25.56 -19.29
C VAL A 807 -0.72 26.20 -18.22
N SER A 808 0.22 27.04 -18.63
CA SER A 808 1.19 27.70 -17.74
C SER A 808 1.09 29.22 -17.82
N ALA A 809 1.30 29.89 -16.69
CA ALA A 809 1.41 31.34 -16.56
C ALA A 809 2.52 31.73 -15.58
N VAL A 810 2.97 32.98 -15.65
CA VAL A 810 3.81 33.60 -14.62
C VAL A 810 2.92 34.05 -13.46
N GLY A 811 3.39 33.93 -12.22
CA GLY A 811 2.64 34.31 -11.01
C GLY A 811 1.86 33.17 -10.37
N LEU A 812 0.89 33.51 -9.52
CA LEU A 812 0.07 32.54 -8.78
C LEU A 812 -0.90 31.78 -9.70
N GLY A 813 -1.17 30.51 -9.35
CA GLY A 813 -2.01 29.59 -10.13
C GLY A 813 -3.46 30.04 -10.31
N GLN A 814 -3.95 30.93 -9.45
CA GLN A 814 -5.27 31.57 -9.57
C GLN A 814 -5.49 32.13 -11.00
N TYR A 815 -4.43 32.67 -11.62
CA TYR A 815 -4.51 33.21 -12.98
C TYR A 815 -4.95 32.16 -14.01
N VAL A 816 -4.39 30.95 -13.94
CA VAL A 816 -4.72 29.86 -14.88
C VAL A 816 -6.07 29.25 -14.54
N VAL A 817 -6.37 29.04 -13.25
CA VAL A 817 -7.62 28.47 -12.76
C VAL A 817 -8.84 29.35 -13.13
N GLU A 818 -8.66 30.66 -13.18
CA GLU A 818 -9.70 31.60 -13.62
C GLU A 818 -9.87 31.69 -15.15
N GLY A 819 -9.08 30.95 -15.92
CA GLY A 819 -9.18 30.90 -17.39
C GLY A 819 -8.69 32.15 -18.11
N GLU A 820 -7.74 32.88 -17.51
CA GLU A 820 -7.12 34.07 -18.13
C GLU A 820 -6.16 33.68 -19.28
N ARG A 821 -5.57 34.68 -19.96
CA ARG A 821 -4.67 34.49 -21.12
C ARG A 821 -3.34 33.85 -20.72
N ALA A 822 -3.25 32.53 -20.87
CA ALA A 822 -2.08 31.73 -20.48
C ALA A 822 -1.56 30.84 -21.63
N TRP A 823 -0.32 30.36 -21.51
CA TRP A 823 0.32 29.56 -22.56
C TRP A 823 -0.09 28.09 -22.48
N ARG A 824 -0.63 27.55 -23.56
CA ARG A 824 -1.09 26.16 -23.65
C ARG A 824 -0.14 25.32 -24.52
N PHE A 825 0.24 24.14 -24.04
CA PHE A 825 1.13 23.21 -24.75
C PHE A 825 0.83 21.75 -24.39
N SER A 826 1.33 20.81 -25.20
CA SER A 826 1.31 19.39 -24.87
C SER A 826 2.61 19.00 -24.15
N PRO A 827 2.57 18.37 -22.96
CA PRO A 827 3.77 17.83 -22.31
C PRO A 827 4.53 16.83 -23.19
N LYS A 828 3.82 16.02 -23.98
CA LYS A 828 4.40 15.03 -24.90
C LYS A 828 4.98 15.66 -26.16
N TYR A 829 4.33 16.71 -26.68
CA TYR A 829 4.77 17.44 -27.87
C TYR A 829 4.93 18.96 -27.60
N PRO A 830 5.90 19.37 -26.77
CA PRO A 830 6.02 20.78 -26.33
C PRO A 830 6.42 21.75 -27.43
N ASN A 831 6.94 21.26 -28.56
CA ASN A 831 7.44 22.06 -29.68
C ASN A 831 6.38 22.33 -30.77
N VAL A 832 5.20 21.71 -30.69
CA VAL A 832 4.14 21.91 -31.68
C VAL A 832 3.53 23.30 -31.47
N GLN A 833 3.65 24.17 -32.48
CA GLN A 833 3.10 25.52 -32.45
C GLN A 833 1.74 25.54 -33.16
N ASN A 834 0.69 25.89 -32.42
CA ASN A 834 -0.69 25.90 -32.94
C ASN A 834 -1.13 27.27 -33.48
N ASN A 835 -0.38 28.34 -33.19
CA ASN A 835 -0.78 29.73 -33.44
C ASN A 835 0.28 30.48 -34.24
N SER A 836 -0.16 31.38 -35.13
CA SER A 836 0.73 32.32 -35.84
C SER A 836 1.46 33.26 -34.86
N SER A 837 2.60 33.85 -35.27
CA SER A 837 3.36 34.76 -34.39
C SER A 837 2.54 35.96 -33.91
N LYS A 838 1.61 36.44 -34.74
CA LYS A 838 0.69 37.54 -34.38
C LYS A 838 -0.39 37.11 -33.40
N ASP A 839 -0.88 35.88 -33.52
CA ASP A 839 -1.88 35.34 -32.59
C ASP A 839 -1.25 35.03 -31.22
N GLN A 840 0.00 34.57 -31.22
CA GLN A 840 0.78 34.41 -29.98
C GLN A 840 0.97 35.74 -29.24
N LEU A 841 1.21 36.83 -29.97
CA LEU A 841 1.32 38.16 -29.36
C LEU A 841 -0.02 38.63 -28.75
N LYS A 842 -1.14 38.47 -29.47
CA LYS A 842 -2.46 38.85 -28.97
C LYS A 842 -2.93 38.01 -27.78
N GLY A 843 -2.60 36.72 -27.79
CA GLY A 843 -2.95 35.76 -26.76
C GLY A 843 -1.98 35.70 -25.57
N SER A 844 -0.90 36.48 -25.58
CA SER A 844 0.09 36.47 -24.49
C SER A 844 -0.47 37.04 -23.19
N GLN A 845 0.04 36.51 -22.08
CA GLN A 845 -0.18 37.05 -20.74
C GLN A 845 0.34 38.50 -20.65
N VAL A 846 -0.47 39.38 -20.04
CA VAL A 846 -0.15 40.81 -19.82
C VAL A 846 -0.05 41.17 -18.33
N SER A 847 -0.77 40.47 -17.47
CA SER A 847 -0.75 40.64 -16.01
C SER A 847 -0.74 39.30 -15.29
N PHE A 848 -0.44 39.31 -13.99
CA PHE A 848 -0.41 38.12 -13.13
C PHE A 848 -0.82 38.45 -11.69
N TYR A 849 -1.18 37.42 -10.92
CA TYR A 849 -1.50 37.55 -9.50
C TYR A 849 -0.27 37.26 -8.62
N ALA A 850 -0.12 38.03 -7.55
CA ALA A 850 0.86 37.83 -6.49
C ALA A 850 0.21 38.05 -5.11
N ILE A 851 0.84 37.55 -4.04
CA ILE A 851 0.43 37.90 -2.67
C ILE A 851 1.00 39.27 -2.34
N ASN A 852 0.13 40.15 -1.84
CA ASN A 852 0.54 41.46 -1.37
C ASN A 852 1.14 41.36 0.04
N MET A 853 2.43 41.64 0.19
CA MET A 853 3.12 41.58 1.49
C MET A 853 3.11 42.92 2.23
N GLU A 854 2.55 43.99 1.66
CA GLU A 854 2.51 45.33 2.27
C GLU A 854 1.42 45.54 3.34
N PRO A 855 0.14 45.14 3.14
CA PRO A 855 -0.91 45.43 4.10
C PRO A 855 -0.70 44.64 5.38
N LYS A 856 -0.64 45.38 6.50
CA LYS A 856 -0.43 44.81 7.84
C LYS A 856 -1.71 44.26 8.45
N ASP A 857 -2.85 44.85 8.13
CA ASP A 857 -4.16 44.40 8.59
C ASP A 857 -5.07 44.13 7.39
N LEU A 858 -5.60 42.91 7.32
CA LEU A 858 -6.37 42.42 6.19
C LEU A 858 -7.85 42.41 6.57
N ASN A 859 -8.65 43.21 5.87
CA ASN A 859 -10.10 43.13 6.02
C ASN A 859 -10.66 42.00 5.13
N LEU A 860 -10.66 40.78 5.66
CA LEU A 860 -11.17 39.61 4.96
C LEU A 860 -12.68 39.70 4.72
N LEU A 861 -13.43 40.45 5.54
CA LEU A 861 -14.88 40.58 5.39
C LEU A 861 -15.24 41.40 4.14
N GLU A 862 -14.66 42.59 3.98
CA GLU A 862 -14.95 43.50 2.87
C GLU A 862 -14.34 43.04 1.54
N HIS A 863 -13.07 42.64 1.54
CA HIS A 863 -12.33 42.32 0.32
C HIS A 863 -12.35 40.83 -0.04
N GLY A 864 -12.95 39.99 0.81
CA GLY A 864 -13.16 38.57 0.51
C GLY A 864 -11.87 37.82 0.19
N GLN A 865 -11.90 37.02 -0.88
CA GLN A 865 -10.78 36.18 -1.32
C GLN A 865 -9.60 36.99 -1.88
N ASP A 866 -9.88 38.21 -2.37
CA ASP A 866 -8.90 39.10 -2.99
C ASP A 866 -8.11 39.94 -1.96
N ALA A 867 -8.50 39.89 -0.69
CA ALA A 867 -7.92 40.74 0.36
C ALA A 867 -6.39 40.66 0.45
N GLY A 868 -5.81 39.46 0.25
CA GLY A 868 -4.36 39.22 0.29
C GLY A 868 -3.67 39.26 -1.07
N LEU A 869 -4.39 39.55 -2.15
CA LEU A 869 -3.89 39.48 -3.52
C LEU A 869 -3.62 40.86 -4.12
N ILE A 870 -2.68 40.90 -5.05
CA ILE A 870 -2.43 42.05 -5.92
C ILE A 870 -2.24 41.55 -7.36
N ARG A 871 -2.79 42.31 -8.33
CA ARG A 871 -2.59 42.07 -9.76
C ARG A 871 -1.51 42.99 -10.28
N LEU A 872 -0.48 42.43 -10.92
CA LEU A 872 0.70 43.14 -11.42
C LEU A 872 0.82 42.96 -12.94
N GLU A 873 1.40 43.94 -13.62
CA GLU A 873 1.75 43.83 -15.04
C GLU A 873 3.01 43.00 -15.24
N ILE A 874 3.13 42.31 -16.39
CA ILE A 874 4.30 41.47 -16.72
C ILE A 874 5.63 42.28 -16.71
N SER A 875 5.57 43.60 -16.94
CA SER A 875 6.73 44.47 -16.80
C SER A 875 7.33 44.46 -15.39
N GLU A 876 6.52 44.25 -14.34
CA GLU A 876 7.03 44.12 -12.97
C GLU A 876 7.79 42.80 -12.79
N ALA A 877 7.34 41.70 -13.39
CA ALA A 877 8.09 40.44 -13.40
C ALA A 877 9.45 40.58 -14.13
N GLU A 878 9.51 41.39 -15.19
CA GLU A 878 10.78 41.73 -15.86
C GLU A 878 11.73 42.50 -14.93
N LYS A 879 11.23 43.50 -14.18
CA LYS A 879 12.01 44.24 -13.16
C LYS A 879 12.48 43.35 -12.01
N HIS A 880 11.66 42.37 -11.61
CA HIS A 880 12.01 41.38 -10.60
C HIS A 880 13.04 40.35 -11.10
N GLY A 881 13.32 40.30 -12.41
CA GLY A 881 14.23 39.33 -13.02
C GLY A 881 13.64 37.92 -13.21
N THR A 882 12.37 37.72 -12.87
CA THR A 882 11.70 36.41 -12.90
C THR A 882 11.28 36.00 -14.32
N LEU A 883 11.17 36.96 -15.25
CA LEU A 883 10.68 36.74 -16.61
C LEU A 883 11.71 36.13 -17.59
N LYS A 884 13.00 36.14 -17.25
CA LYS A 884 14.13 35.83 -18.16
C LYS A 884 13.99 34.52 -18.94
N HIS A 885 13.49 33.47 -18.31
CA HIS A 885 13.32 32.15 -18.93
C HIS A 885 11.87 31.83 -19.32
N CYS A 886 10.93 32.74 -19.02
CA CYS A 886 9.50 32.54 -19.21
C CYS A 886 8.95 33.23 -20.48
N ALA A 887 9.68 34.21 -21.03
CA ALA A 887 9.21 34.99 -22.18
C ALA A 887 10.18 34.98 -23.37
N SER A 888 9.62 35.33 -24.52
CA SER A 888 10.28 35.62 -25.78
C SER A 888 9.96 37.06 -26.21
N VAL A 889 10.67 37.57 -27.21
CA VAL A 889 10.42 38.89 -27.82
C VAL A 889 9.91 38.73 -29.24
N TYR A 890 8.89 39.50 -29.59
CA TYR A 890 8.41 39.63 -30.97
C TYR A 890 9.22 40.69 -31.72
N ASP A 891 9.95 40.25 -32.75
CA ASP A 891 10.72 41.09 -33.66
C ASP A 891 9.80 41.50 -34.82
N GLN A 892 9.33 42.75 -34.77
CA GLN A 892 8.39 43.31 -35.76
C GLN A 892 9.03 43.44 -37.14
N ASP A 893 10.35 43.68 -37.21
CA ASP A 893 11.05 43.95 -38.46
C ASP A 893 11.19 42.67 -39.31
N ASN A 894 11.29 41.51 -38.65
CA ASN A 894 11.49 40.22 -39.30
C ASN A 894 10.31 39.24 -39.14
N ASP A 895 9.18 39.69 -38.57
CA ASP A 895 7.97 38.88 -38.26
C ASP A 895 8.32 37.53 -37.60
N ARG A 896 9.17 37.57 -36.57
CA ARG A 896 9.67 36.37 -35.88
C ARG A 896 9.65 36.52 -34.36
N ILE A 897 9.69 35.38 -33.67
CA ILE A 897 9.78 35.32 -32.21
C ILE A 897 11.19 34.86 -31.84
N VAL A 898 11.87 35.63 -31.00
CA VAL A 898 13.22 35.33 -30.49
C VAL A 898 13.11 35.00 -29.01
N ALA A 899 13.59 33.82 -28.62
CA ALA A 899 13.55 33.38 -27.23
C ALA A 899 14.46 34.22 -26.33
N GLY A 900 14.03 34.46 -25.09
CA GLY A 900 14.73 35.31 -24.13
C GLY A 900 14.28 36.77 -24.17
N LEU A 901 15.08 37.66 -23.56
CA LEU A 901 14.76 39.09 -23.38
C LEU A 901 15.85 40.04 -23.92
N ASP A 902 16.84 39.50 -24.66
CA ASP A 902 18.06 40.22 -25.03
C ASP A 902 17.86 41.28 -26.13
N ILE A 903 16.71 41.27 -26.81
CA ILE A 903 16.35 42.23 -27.86
C ILE A 903 15.17 43.12 -27.44
N PRO A 904 15.08 44.36 -27.95
CA PRO A 904 13.93 45.23 -27.71
C PRO A 904 12.70 44.75 -28.49
N GLY A 905 11.52 44.82 -27.88
CA GLY A 905 10.25 44.50 -28.52
C GLY A 905 9.18 43.99 -27.54
N PRO A 906 7.93 43.78 -28.00
CA PRO A 906 6.84 43.26 -27.18
C PRO A 906 7.16 41.88 -26.60
N ARG A 907 6.78 41.64 -25.34
CA ARG A 907 7.02 40.37 -24.63
C ARG A 907 5.91 39.37 -24.93
N ILE A 908 6.30 38.13 -25.21
CA ILE A 908 5.40 36.99 -25.39
C ILE A 908 5.74 35.95 -24.32
N VAL A 909 4.81 35.69 -23.40
CA VAL A 909 4.97 34.66 -22.36
C VAL A 909 4.64 33.29 -22.98
N ASN A 910 5.67 32.60 -23.46
CA ASN A 910 5.54 31.30 -24.15
C ASN A 910 6.52 30.22 -23.63
N PHE A 911 7.32 30.55 -22.60
CA PHE A 911 8.26 29.64 -21.96
C PHE A 911 9.25 28.95 -22.93
N ALA A 912 9.63 29.61 -24.03
CA ALA A 912 10.45 29.00 -25.09
C ALA A 912 11.77 28.42 -24.58
N ASN A 913 12.48 29.12 -23.68
CA ASN A 913 13.72 28.62 -23.05
C ASN A 913 13.53 27.30 -22.29
N ILE A 914 12.33 27.05 -21.75
CA ILE A 914 12.01 25.85 -20.98
C ILE A 914 11.48 24.74 -21.88
N LEU A 915 10.55 25.06 -22.78
CA LEU A 915 9.85 24.08 -23.60
C LEU A 915 10.66 23.65 -24.84
N GLN A 916 11.38 24.57 -25.48
CA GLN A 916 12.13 24.31 -26.71
C GLN A 916 13.61 24.01 -26.45
N TYR A 917 14.21 24.73 -25.50
CA TYR A 917 15.65 24.62 -25.21
C TYR A 917 15.96 23.83 -23.93
N GLU A 918 14.95 23.20 -23.32
CA GLU A 918 15.06 22.33 -22.14
C GLU A 918 15.86 22.93 -20.97
N TYR A 919 15.72 24.23 -20.69
CA TYR A 919 16.38 24.86 -19.51
C TYR A 919 16.09 24.11 -18.20
N ILE A 920 14.86 23.60 -18.08
CA ILE A 920 14.46 22.58 -17.10
C ILE A 920 13.59 21.53 -17.82
N PRO A 921 13.55 20.27 -17.35
CA PRO A 921 12.78 19.21 -17.99
C PRO A 921 11.27 19.28 -17.69
N LEU A 922 10.65 20.47 -17.70
CA LEU A 922 9.26 20.68 -17.26
C LEU A 922 8.25 19.80 -18.01
N ALA A 923 8.32 19.77 -19.34
CA ALA A 923 7.39 18.99 -20.16
C ALA A 923 7.50 17.48 -19.87
N LYS A 924 8.74 16.96 -19.75
CA LYS A 924 9.02 15.57 -19.37
C LYS A 924 8.50 15.24 -17.97
N SER A 925 8.65 16.15 -17.01
CA SER A 925 8.13 15.99 -15.66
C SER A 925 6.61 15.94 -15.63
N LEU A 926 5.94 16.83 -16.35
CA LEU A 926 4.48 16.86 -16.44
C LEU A 926 3.95 15.58 -17.09
N ASP A 927 4.53 15.12 -18.20
CA ASP A 927 4.14 13.87 -18.84
C ASP A 927 4.29 12.67 -17.90
N LEU A 928 5.43 12.56 -17.19
CA LEU A 928 5.66 11.50 -16.22
C LEU A 928 4.63 11.55 -15.07
N ILE A 929 4.45 12.70 -14.43
CA ILE A 929 3.53 12.86 -13.31
C ILE A 929 2.10 12.55 -13.75
N LEU A 930 1.64 13.08 -14.88
CA LEU A 930 0.29 12.83 -15.39
C LEU A 930 0.04 11.34 -15.63
N ASN A 931 0.98 10.63 -16.23
CA ASN A 931 0.85 9.19 -16.48
C ASN A 931 0.82 8.38 -15.17
N VAL A 932 1.70 8.71 -14.22
CA VAL A 932 1.75 8.04 -12.91
C VAL A 932 0.47 8.29 -12.11
N VAL A 933 -0.01 9.54 -12.05
CA VAL A 933 -1.21 9.90 -11.29
C VAL A 933 -2.47 9.35 -11.97
N LYS A 934 -2.56 9.35 -13.31
CA LYS A 934 -3.65 8.74 -14.08
C LYS A 934 -3.78 7.25 -13.79
N GLU A 935 -2.66 6.52 -13.82
CA GLU A 935 -2.67 5.10 -13.48
C GLU A 935 -3.04 4.86 -12.02
N ALA A 936 -2.46 5.64 -11.10
CA ALA A 936 -2.71 5.48 -9.67
C ALA A 936 -4.16 5.80 -9.28
N MET A 937 -4.83 6.72 -9.98
CA MET A 937 -6.25 7.05 -9.77
C MET A 937 -7.21 6.17 -10.59
N GLY A 938 -6.73 5.47 -11.62
CA GLY A 938 -7.56 4.65 -12.51
C GLY A 938 -8.52 5.43 -13.40
N ALA A 939 -8.33 6.76 -13.52
CA ALA A 939 -9.14 7.67 -14.31
C ALA A 939 -8.25 8.78 -14.89
N PRO A 940 -8.67 9.49 -15.96
CA PRO A 940 -7.98 10.71 -16.35
C PRO A 940 -7.96 11.72 -15.19
N VAL A 941 -6.86 12.45 -15.06
CA VAL A 941 -6.60 13.38 -13.96
C VAL A 941 -6.20 14.77 -14.45
N GLU A 942 -6.48 15.76 -13.61
CA GLU A 942 -5.94 17.11 -13.62
C GLU A 942 -4.99 17.29 -12.44
N ILE A 943 -3.91 18.03 -12.65
CA ILE A 943 -2.97 18.45 -11.62
C ILE A 943 -2.79 19.96 -11.62
N GLU A 944 -2.65 20.55 -10.44
CA GLU A 944 -2.21 21.94 -10.24
C GLU A 944 -0.75 21.92 -9.77
N TYR A 945 0.10 22.76 -10.37
CA TYR A 945 1.53 22.80 -10.03
C TYR A 945 2.08 24.22 -9.99
N ALA A 946 3.21 24.36 -9.31
CA ALA A 946 4.07 25.53 -9.34
C ALA A 946 5.53 25.11 -9.58
N VAL A 947 6.29 25.99 -10.23
CA VAL A 947 7.71 25.78 -10.48
C VAL A 947 8.49 26.95 -9.89
N ASP A 948 9.54 26.60 -9.16
CA ASP A 948 10.56 27.55 -8.73
C ASP A 948 11.85 27.31 -9.51
N LEU A 949 12.27 28.33 -10.27
CA LEU A 949 13.47 28.29 -11.10
C LEU A 949 14.74 28.60 -10.31
N GLU A 950 14.65 29.01 -9.04
CA GLU A 950 15.81 29.12 -8.17
C GLU A 950 16.42 27.73 -7.91
N LYS A 951 17.72 27.61 -8.17
CA LYS A 951 18.45 26.36 -8.02
C LYS A 951 18.83 26.13 -6.56
N ASP A 952 18.60 24.92 -6.08
CA ASP A 952 19.03 24.49 -4.75
C ASP A 952 20.57 24.33 -4.66
N LYS A 953 21.07 23.91 -3.50
CA LYS A 953 22.52 23.67 -3.26
C LYS A 953 23.12 22.61 -4.19
N GLU A 954 22.27 21.74 -4.75
CA GLU A 954 22.65 20.66 -5.67
C GLU A 954 22.40 21.06 -7.14
N GLY A 955 22.01 22.32 -7.39
CA GLY A 955 21.83 22.88 -8.73
C GLY A 955 20.48 22.56 -9.39
N ARG A 956 19.51 22.01 -8.65
CA ARG A 956 18.19 21.59 -9.17
C ARG A 956 17.12 22.65 -8.93
N THR A 957 16.18 22.76 -9.86
CA THR A 957 14.97 23.58 -9.70
C THR A 957 13.86 22.79 -9.02
N SER A 958 12.90 23.46 -8.38
CA SER A 958 11.80 22.77 -7.69
C SER A 958 10.54 22.71 -8.56
N PHE A 959 9.96 21.52 -8.69
CA PHE A 959 8.59 21.33 -9.16
C PHE A 959 7.73 20.98 -7.95
N VAL A 960 6.69 21.77 -7.69
CA VAL A 960 5.81 21.59 -6.55
C VAL A 960 4.41 21.21 -7.01
N LEU A 961 3.98 20.01 -6.65
CA LEU A 961 2.64 19.52 -6.95
C LEU A 961 1.66 20.02 -5.87
N LEU A 962 0.66 20.79 -6.28
CA LEU A 962 -0.24 21.54 -5.38
C LEU A 962 -1.57 20.84 -5.15
N GLN A 963 -2.13 20.20 -6.17
CA GLN A 963 -3.41 19.49 -6.10
C GLN A 963 -3.51 18.45 -7.23
N ILE A 964 -4.29 17.40 -7.00
CA ILE A 964 -4.74 16.43 -8.01
C ILE A 964 -6.26 16.36 -7.98
N LYS A 965 -6.88 16.16 -9.13
CA LYS A 965 -8.33 15.96 -9.25
C LYS A 965 -8.60 14.89 -10.31
N PRO A 966 -9.50 13.94 -10.07
CA PRO A 966 -9.97 13.06 -11.13
C PRO A 966 -10.86 13.85 -12.10
N LEU A 967 -10.71 13.61 -13.40
CA LEU A 967 -11.62 14.06 -14.44
C LEU A 967 -12.66 12.95 -14.63
N ILE A 968 -13.94 13.24 -14.36
CA ILE A 968 -15.00 12.25 -14.65
C ILE A 968 -15.12 12.13 -16.17
N GLY A 969 -14.87 10.92 -16.68
CA GLY A 969 -15.40 10.49 -17.97
C GLY A 969 -16.76 9.83 -17.74
N ALA A 970 -17.75 10.20 -18.55
CA ALA A 970 -19.09 9.63 -18.48
C ALA A 970 -19.05 8.09 -18.71
N LEU A 971 -19.64 7.36 -17.77
CA LEU A 971 -19.46 5.92 -17.48
C LEU A 971 -20.16 4.93 -18.44
N GLU A 972 -20.72 5.35 -19.58
CA GLU A 972 -21.39 4.42 -20.50
C GLU A 972 -21.00 4.64 -21.96
N ASP A 973 -20.40 3.65 -22.60
CA ASP A 973 -20.02 3.70 -24.02
C ASP A 973 -21.27 3.67 -24.93
N PHE A 974 -21.63 4.81 -25.53
CA PHE A 974 -22.60 4.88 -26.63
C PHE A 974 -21.85 5.14 -27.94
N ILE A 975 -21.98 4.23 -28.90
CA ILE A 975 -21.42 4.40 -30.24
C ILE A 975 -22.54 4.79 -31.19
N ILE A 976 -22.39 5.94 -31.86
CA ILE A 976 -23.28 6.35 -32.96
C ILE A 976 -22.77 5.70 -34.25
N ASP A 977 -23.63 5.00 -34.98
CA ASP A 977 -23.36 4.59 -36.37
C ASP A 977 -23.91 5.65 -37.34
N PRO A 978 -23.07 6.43 -38.04
CA PRO A 978 -23.53 7.45 -38.98
C PRO A 978 -24.35 6.89 -40.16
N LEU A 979 -24.18 5.60 -40.49
CA LEU A 979 -24.84 4.95 -41.64
C LEU A 979 -26.34 4.66 -41.39
N GLU A 980 -26.79 4.69 -40.14
CA GLU A 980 -28.18 4.41 -39.74
C GLU A 980 -28.96 5.67 -39.33
N LEU A 981 -28.38 6.87 -39.50
CA LEU A 981 -29.01 8.15 -39.11
C LEU A 981 -29.86 8.76 -40.24
N ASP A 982 -31.11 9.09 -39.92
CA ASP A 982 -32.00 9.88 -40.78
C ASP A 982 -31.68 11.38 -40.64
N MET A 983 -30.77 11.88 -41.49
CA MET A 983 -30.30 13.27 -41.46
C MET A 983 -31.39 14.30 -41.83
N ASP A 984 -32.46 13.89 -42.51
CA ASP A 984 -33.58 14.80 -42.81
C ASP A 984 -34.33 15.21 -41.52
N ARG A 985 -34.28 14.34 -40.50
CA ARG A 985 -34.86 14.57 -39.17
C ARG A 985 -33.86 15.10 -38.14
N ALA A 986 -32.65 15.42 -38.56
CA ALA A 986 -31.67 16.08 -37.70
C ALA A 986 -32.04 17.56 -37.54
N LEU A 987 -31.98 18.04 -36.30
CA LEU A 987 -32.07 19.45 -35.97
C LEU A 987 -30.68 20.08 -35.84
N LEU A 988 -29.77 19.32 -35.24
CA LEU A 988 -28.40 19.75 -34.97
C LEU A 988 -27.47 18.55 -35.07
N TYR A 989 -26.37 18.71 -35.79
CA TYR A 989 -25.26 17.76 -35.83
C TYR A 989 -23.94 18.50 -35.56
N ALA A 990 -23.11 17.92 -34.70
CA ALA A 990 -21.79 18.48 -34.37
C ALA A 990 -20.75 17.35 -34.27
N GLU A 991 -19.62 17.49 -34.95
CA GLU A 991 -18.45 16.60 -34.87
C GLU A 991 -17.48 16.97 -33.73
N ARG A 992 -17.78 18.07 -33.05
CA ARG A 992 -17.04 18.56 -31.88
C ARG A 992 -18.00 18.68 -30.70
N SER A 993 -18.37 17.54 -30.15
CA SER A 993 -19.22 17.46 -28.97
C SER A 993 -18.56 16.75 -27.80
N MET A 994 -19.10 17.05 -26.63
CA MET A 994 -18.75 16.47 -25.36
C MET A 994 -20.00 16.10 -24.58
N GLY A 995 -19.87 15.07 -23.77
CA GLY A 995 -21.00 14.36 -23.18
C GLY A 995 -21.09 12.96 -23.79
N ASN A 996 -21.78 12.08 -23.10
CA ASN A 996 -21.94 10.70 -23.51
C ASN A 996 -23.32 10.22 -23.08
N GLY A 997 -23.98 9.44 -23.93
CA GLY A 997 -25.31 8.89 -23.65
C GLY A 997 -26.44 9.52 -24.44
N ARG A 998 -27.66 9.20 -24.02
CA ARG A 998 -28.90 9.52 -24.71
C ARG A 998 -29.87 10.26 -23.78
N VAL A 999 -30.50 11.32 -24.27
CA VAL A 999 -31.51 12.10 -23.56
C VAL A 999 -32.77 12.20 -24.43
N ASP A 1000 -33.90 11.70 -23.95
CA ASP A 1000 -35.15 11.59 -24.75
C ASP A 1000 -36.31 12.46 -24.24
N GLU A 1001 -36.13 13.24 -23.18
CA GLU A 1001 -37.23 13.91 -22.46
C GLU A 1001 -37.30 15.43 -22.67
N ILE A 1002 -36.42 16.01 -23.51
CA ILE A 1002 -36.34 17.47 -23.69
C ILE A 1002 -37.26 17.93 -24.81
N ARG A 1003 -38.08 18.96 -24.55
CA ARG A 1003 -38.91 19.63 -25.58
C ARG A 1003 -38.53 21.09 -25.81
N ASP A 1004 -37.82 21.68 -24.85
CA ASP A 1004 -37.57 23.11 -24.81
C ASP A 1004 -36.19 23.42 -25.38
N ILE A 1005 -36.15 24.34 -26.35
CA ILE A 1005 -34.91 24.93 -26.86
C ILE A 1005 -34.93 26.43 -26.61
N ILE A 1006 -33.88 26.94 -25.98
CA ILE A 1006 -33.65 28.34 -25.69
C ILE A 1006 -32.43 28.78 -26.46
N TYR A 1007 -32.55 29.82 -27.28
CA TYR A 1007 -31.44 30.28 -28.10
C TYR A 1007 -31.34 31.80 -28.19
N VAL A 1008 -30.10 32.28 -28.35
CA VAL A 1008 -29.80 33.69 -28.65
C VAL A 1008 -30.03 33.91 -30.14
N LYS A 1009 -30.82 34.94 -30.48
CA LYS A 1009 -31.15 35.31 -31.87
C LYS A 1009 -29.89 35.79 -32.61
N PRO A 1010 -29.40 35.08 -33.64
CA PRO A 1010 -28.17 35.46 -34.35
C PRO A 1010 -28.24 36.88 -34.94
N GLU A 1011 -29.38 37.26 -35.50
CA GLU A 1011 -29.62 38.59 -36.09
C GLU A 1011 -29.61 39.76 -35.11
N LYS A 1012 -29.73 39.50 -33.80
CA LYS A 1012 -29.71 40.51 -32.74
C LYS A 1012 -28.43 40.47 -31.90
N PHE A 1013 -27.51 39.56 -32.21
CA PHE A 1013 -26.29 39.40 -31.45
C PHE A 1013 -25.25 40.48 -31.76
N ASP A 1014 -24.74 41.13 -30.71
CA ASP A 1014 -23.63 42.08 -30.78
C ASP A 1014 -22.60 41.74 -29.70
N LYS A 1015 -21.35 41.51 -30.11
CA LYS A 1015 -20.21 41.21 -29.22
C LYS A 1015 -19.93 42.27 -28.16
N THR A 1016 -20.43 43.50 -28.34
CA THR A 1016 -20.29 44.59 -27.36
C THR A 1016 -21.41 44.61 -26.31
N ARG A 1017 -22.54 43.94 -26.56
CA ARG A 1017 -23.75 43.94 -25.73
C ARG A 1017 -24.02 42.59 -25.04
N THR A 1018 -23.05 41.68 -24.99
CA THR A 1018 -23.19 40.33 -24.41
C THR A 1018 -23.64 40.31 -22.95
N LYS A 1019 -23.33 41.36 -22.16
CA LYS A 1019 -23.79 41.49 -20.76
C LYS A 1019 -25.29 41.74 -20.63
N GLU A 1020 -25.93 42.32 -21.64
CA GLU A 1020 -27.37 42.60 -21.63
C GLU A 1020 -28.21 41.33 -21.82
N ILE A 1021 -27.60 40.24 -22.30
CA ILE A 1021 -28.24 38.93 -22.50
C ILE A 1021 -28.41 38.18 -21.16
N ILE A 1022 -27.52 38.41 -20.19
CA ILE A 1022 -27.47 37.67 -18.90
C ILE A 1022 -28.81 37.70 -18.15
N PRO A 1023 -29.46 38.87 -17.93
CA PRO A 1023 -30.68 38.92 -17.15
C PRO A 1023 -31.85 38.19 -17.82
N GLU A 1024 -31.89 38.14 -19.15
CA GLU A 1024 -32.91 37.39 -19.88
C GLU A 1024 -32.73 35.87 -19.71
N ILE A 1025 -31.47 35.38 -19.76
CA ILE A 1025 -31.15 33.97 -19.54
C ILE A 1025 -31.49 33.55 -18.12
N GLU A 1026 -31.06 34.35 -17.14
CA GLU A 1026 -31.27 34.07 -15.73
C GLU A 1026 -32.76 33.96 -15.40
N ALA A 1027 -33.59 34.87 -15.94
CA ALA A 1027 -35.03 34.82 -15.78
C ALA A 1027 -35.64 33.55 -16.38
N ILE A 1028 -35.24 33.16 -17.61
CA ILE A 1028 -35.75 31.94 -18.25
C ILE A 1028 -35.28 30.68 -17.49
N ASN A 1029 -34.03 30.64 -17.04
CA ASN A 1029 -33.51 29.51 -16.28
C ASN A 1029 -34.29 29.33 -14.97
N ALA A 1030 -34.59 30.42 -14.26
CA ALA A 1030 -35.43 30.40 -13.06
C ALA A 1030 -36.85 29.88 -13.34
N GLU A 1031 -37.49 30.33 -14.42
CA GLU A 1031 -38.81 29.81 -14.85
C GLU A 1031 -38.77 28.30 -15.15
N MET A 1032 -37.69 27.82 -15.76
CA MET A 1032 -37.52 26.40 -16.10
C MET A 1032 -37.25 25.54 -14.86
N VAL A 1033 -36.54 26.08 -13.86
CA VAL A 1033 -36.34 25.43 -12.55
C VAL A 1033 -37.68 25.29 -11.83
N GLU A 1034 -38.48 26.34 -11.76
CA GLU A 1034 -39.80 26.33 -11.12
C GLU A 1034 -40.74 25.30 -11.78
N LYS A 1035 -40.69 25.20 -13.12
CA LYS A 1035 -41.49 24.23 -13.89
C LYS A 1035 -40.89 22.80 -13.92
N GLN A 1036 -39.72 22.59 -13.32
CA GLN A 1036 -38.95 21.33 -13.38
C GLN A 1036 -38.71 20.79 -14.80
N ARG A 1037 -38.50 21.69 -15.78
CA ARG A 1037 -38.25 21.33 -17.18
C ARG A 1037 -36.80 21.56 -17.54
N LYS A 1038 -36.15 20.58 -18.17
CA LYS A 1038 -34.78 20.71 -18.73
C LYS A 1038 -34.85 21.21 -20.17
N TYR A 1039 -33.78 21.86 -20.64
CA TYR A 1039 -33.74 22.47 -21.97
C TYR A 1039 -32.39 22.38 -22.68
N VAL A 1040 -32.40 22.61 -24.00
CA VAL A 1040 -31.20 22.86 -24.82
C VAL A 1040 -30.95 24.36 -24.90
N LEU A 1041 -29.74 24.81 -24.55
CA LEU A 1041 -29.30 26.20 -24.65
C LEU A 1041 -28.38 26.37 -25.86
N ILE A 1042 -28.66 27.35 -26.71
CA ILE A 1042 -27.86 27.61 -27.93
C ILE A 1042 -27.44 29.08 -27.99
N GLY A 1043 -26.15 29.37 -28.19
CA GLY A 1043 -25.70 30.76 -28.30
C GLY A 1043 -24.35 30.96 -28.98
N PRO A 1044 -24.07 32.19 -29.44
CA PRO A 1044 -22.81 32.54 -30.10
C PRO A 1044 -21.65 32.78 -29.11
N GLY A 1045 -20.49 32.22 -29.46
CA GLY A 1045 -19.27 32.19 -28.66
C GLY A 1045 -19.40 31.45 -27.34
N ARG A 1046 -18.50 31.75 -26.40
CA ARG A 1046 -18.34 30.98 -25.17
C ARG A 1046 -19.43 31.26 -24.14
N TRP A 1047 -19.96 30.22 -23.51
CA TRP A 1047 -20.74 30.36 -22.28
C TRP A 1047 -19.82 30.45 -21.06
N GLY A 1048 -20.04 31.44 -20.20
CA GLY A 1048 -19.35 31.56 -18.91
C GLY A 1048 -17.90 32.03 -18.94
N THR A 1049 -17.50 32.72 -20.02
CA THR A 1049 -16.22 33.44 -20.10
C THR A 1049 -16.24 34.74 -19.30
N ARG A 1050 -15.12 35.17 -18.71
CA ARG A 1050 -15.00 36.54 -18.16
C ARG A 1050 -14.77 37.59 -19.25
N ASP A 1051 -14.22 37.19 -20.40
CA ASP A 1051 -14.02 38.09 -21.53
C ASP A 1051 -15.30 38.19 -22.37
N ARG A 1052 -15.97 39.34 -22.23
CA ARG A 1052 -17.23 39.67 -22.91
C ARG A 1052 -17.12 39.70 -24.45
N PHE A 1053 -15.91 39.78 -25.00
CA PHE A 1053 -15.68 39.91 -26.44
C PHE A 1053 -15.48 38.57 -27.15
N ILE A 1054 -15.49 37.45 -26.41
CA ILE A 1054 -15.37 36.09 -26.96
C ILE A 1054 -16.55 35.19 -26.57
N GLY A 1055 -17.54 35.72 -25.83
CA GLY A 1055 -18.71 34.97 -25.41
C GLY A 1055 -19.64 35.72 -24.46
N ILE A 1056 -20.62 35.00 -23.93
CA ILE A 1056 -21.65 35.50 -23.01
C ILE A 1056 -21.23 35.18 -21.56
N PRO A 1057 -20.96 36.22 -20.73
CA PRO A 1057 -20.34 36.04 -19.41
C PRO A 1057 -21.37 35.68 -18.32
N VAL A 1058 -22.00 34.50 -18.45
CA VAL A 1058 -22.94 33.94 -17.46
C VAL A 1058 -22.22 33.19 -16.33
N ALA A 1059 -22.74 33.26 -15.11
CA ALA A 1059 -22.35 32.36 -14.04
C ALA A 1059 -23.07 31.01 -14.18
N TRP A 1060 -22.47 29.92 -13.69
CA TRP A 1060 -23.08 28.59 -13.76
C TRP A 1060 -24.53 28.52 -13.21
N PRO A 1061 -24.87 29.12 -12.05
CA PRO A 1061 -26.24 29.12 -11.53
C PRO A 1061 -27.27 29.72 -12.49
N GLN A 1062 -26.86 30.62 -13.39
CA GLN A 1062 -27.76 31.30 -14.33
C GLN A 1062 -28.19 30.41 -15.49
N ILE A 1063 -27.50 29.28 -15.73
CA ILE A 1063 -27.83 28.32 -16.80
C ILE A 1063 -27.87 26.86 -16.31
N SER A 1064 -27.88 26.66 -15.00
CA SER A 1064 -27.69 25.35 -14.34
C SER A 1064 -28.73 24.29 -14.71
N ASN A 1065 -29.89 24.71 -15.23
CA ASN A 1065 -30.97 23.80 -15.59
C ASN A 1065 -30.93 23.37 -17.08
N ALA A 1066 -29.99 23.90 -17.87
CA ALA A 1066 -29.69 23.43 -19.21
C ALA A 1066 -29.14 22.00 -19.15
N LYS A 1067 -29.68 21.10 -19.97
CA LYS A 1067 -29.20 19.72 -20.10
C LYS A 1067 -28.26 19.53 -21.29
N VAL A 1068 -28.31 20.47 -22.23
CA VAL A 1068 -27.38 20.58 -23.34
C VAL A 1068 -27.07 22.04 -23.59
N ILE A 1069 -25.80 22.37 -23.79
CA ILE A 1069 -25.29 23.70 -24.11
C ILE A 1069 -24.60 23.62 -25.47
N VAL A 1070 -24.97 24.51 -26.39
CA VAL A 1070 -24.42 24.62 -27.73
C VAL A 1070 -23.78 25.98 -27.88
N GLU A 1071 -22.52 25.96 -28.27
CA GLU A 1071 -21.75 27.13 -28.68
C GLU A 1071 -21.66 27.17 -30.20
N MET A 1072 -21.93 28.33 -30.79
CA MET A 1072 -21.73 28.53 -32.23
C MET A 1072 -20.78 29.68 -32.52
N SER A 1073 -20.03 29.56 -33.61
CA SER A 1073 -19.26 30.68 -34.16
C SER A 1073 -20.09 31.47 -35.18
N LEU A 1074 -19.68 32.72 -35.43
CA LEU A 1074 -20.23 33.57 -36.48
C LEU A 1074 -19.07 34.10 -37.36
N PRO A 1075 -19.34 34.62 -38.58
CA PRO A 1075 -18.31 35.10 -39.51
C PRO A 1075 -17.27 36.09 -38.95
N GLU A 1076 -17.63 36.88 -37.93
CA GLU A 1076 -16.72 37.80 -37.23
C GLU A 1076 -16.56 37.48 -35.73
N PHE A 1077 -16.88 36.25 -35.33
CA PHE A 1077 -16.88 35.79 -33.93
C PHE A 1077 -16.48 34.31 -33.84
N PRO A 1078 -15.17 34.01 -33.91
CA PRO A 1078 -14.68 32.63 -33.90
C PRO A 1078 -14.83 31.97 -32.53
N LEU A 1079 -14.97 30.65 -32.53
CA LEU A 1079 -14.95 29.82 -31.32
C LEU A 1079 -13.51 29.40 -31.01
N ASP A 1080 -12.88 30.07 -30.05
CA ASP A 1080 -11.59 29.63 -29.49
C ASP A 1080 -11.80 28.52 -28.46
N ALA A 1081 -10.90 27.53 -28.39
CA ALA A 1081 -10.98 26.44 -27.40
C ALA A 1081 -10.66 26.92 -25.97
N SER A 1082 -11.63 26.93 -25.04
CA SER A 1082 -11.41 27.09 -23.59
C SER A 1082 -11.74 25.79 -22.89
N LEU A 1083 -10.78 25.23 -22.17
CA LEU A 1083 -10.96 23.94 -21.48
C LEU A 1083 -10.55 23.97 -20.01
N GLY A 1084 -10.14 25.14 -19.52
CA GLY A 1084 -9.52 25.29 -18.20
C GLY A 1084 -10.32 26.09 -17.19
N SER A 1085 -11.62 26.34 -17.41
CA SER A 1085 -12.42 27.09 -16.44
C SER A 1085 -13.24 26.16 -15.53
N HIS A 1086 -13.48 26.58 -14.29
CA HIS A 1086 -14.42 25.91 -13.35
C HIS A 1086 -15.79 25.60 -13.99
N PHE A 1087 -16.21 26.44 -14.95
CA PHE A 1087 -17.42 26.23 -15.74
C PHE A 1087 -17.43 24.88 -16.46
N PHE A 1088 -16.31 24.49 -17.08
CA PHE A 1088 -16.21 23.25 -17.84
C PHE A 1088 -16.26 22.00 -16.96
N HIS A 1089 -15.66 22.06 -15.77
CA HIS A 1089 -15.77 20.97 -14.80
C HIS A 1089 -17.22 20.72 -14.38
N ASN A 1090 -17.99 21.78 -14.14
CA ASN A 1090 -19.40 21.67 -13.77
C ASN A 1090 -20.26 21.08 -14.90
N VAL A 1091 -19.96 21.41 -16.16
CA VAL A 1091 -20.62 20.82 -17.34
C VAL A 1091 -20.38 19.30 -17.37
N THR A 1092 -19.13 18.86 -17.16
CA THR A 1092 -18.80 17.43 -17.16
C THR A 1092 -19.37 16.67 -15.97
N SER A 1093 -19.33 17.24 -14.75
CA SER A 1093 -19.82 16.57 -13.54
C SER A 1093 -21.34 16.42 -13.49
N MET A 1094 -22.08 17.37 -14.07
CA MET A 1094 -23.55 17.36 -14.14
C MET A 1094 -24.10 16.55 -15.32
N ASN A 1095 -23.23 15.90 -16.09
CA ASN A 1095 -23.59 15.18 -17.31
C ASN A 1095 -24.44 16.05 -18.26
N VAL A 1096 -23.99 17.29 -18.47
CA VAL A 1096 -24.58 18.24 -19.41
C VAL A 1096 -23.88 18.08 -20.76
N GLY A 1097 -24.65 17.91 -21.82
CA GLY A 1097 -24.09 17.84 -23.17
C GLY A 1097 -23.51 19.19 -23.57
N TYR A 1098 -22.33 19.21 -24.18
CA TYR A 1098 -21.66 20.44 -24.61
C TYR A 1098 -21.20 20.31 -26.05
N LEU A 1099 -21.75 21.13 -26.94
CA LEU A 1099 -21.54 21.03 -28.38
C LEU A 1099 -20.95 22.31 -28.92
N SER A 1100 -20.02 22.20 -29.86
CA SER A 1100 -19.42 23.34 -30.55
C SER A 1100 -19.69 23.24 -32.05
N ILE A 1101 -20.21 24.31 -32.64
CA ILE A 1101 -20.59 24.40 -34.05
C ILE A 1101 -19.81 25.52 -34.73
N GLN A 1102 -18.97 25.14 -35.68
CA GLN A 1102 -18.18 26.09 -36.48
C GLN A 1102 -18.98 26.51 -37.72
N HIS A 1103 -19.04 27.81 -38.01
CA HIS A 1103 -19.79 28.34 -39.15
C HIS A 1103 -19.13 27.98 -40.48
N ASP A 1104 -17.82 27.75 -40.47
CA ASP A 1104 -17.02 27.32 -41.63
C ASP A 1104 -16.94 25.78 -41.78
N SER A 1105 -17.68 25.03 -40.96
CA SER A 1105 -17.69 23.56 -41.05
C SER A 1105 -18.56 23.08 -42.21
N ASN A 1106 -18.09 22.07 -42.95
CA ASN A 1106 -18.88 21.43 -44.00
C ASN A 1106 -19.84 20.35 -43.45
N THR A 1107 -19.70 19.99 -42.18
CA THR A 1107 -20.37 18.87 -41.53
C THR A 1107 -21.27 19.32 -40.37
N ASP A 1108 -20.86 20.31 -39.58
CA ASP A 1108 -21.65 20.83 -38.46
C ASP A 1108 -22.79 21.74 -38.95
N PHE A 1109 -24.00 21.58 -38.41
CA PHE A 1109 -25.11 22.49 -38.74
C PHE A 1109 -26.14 22.61 -37.61
N ILE A 1110 -26.86 23.73 -37.64
CA ILE A 1110 -28.11 23.96 -36.92
C ILE A 1110 -29.17 24.32 -37.97
N ASP A 1111 -30.29 23.58 -38.00
CA ASP A 1111 -31.39 23.87 -38.92
C ASP A 1111 -32.32 24.96 -38.35
N TRP A 1112 -32.01 26.20 -38.69
CA TRP A 1112 -32.77 27.38 -38.25
C TRP A 1112 -34.19 27.45 -38.82
N GLU A 1113 -34.43 26.90 -40.01
CA GLU A 1113 -35.77 26.88 -40.61
C GLU A 1113 -36.70 26.00 -39.77
N LYS A 1114 -36.23 24.80 -39.39
CA LYS A 1114 -36.98 23.89 -38.53
C LYS A 1114 -37.22 24.44 -37.13
N LEU A 1115 -36.25 25.16 -36.54
CA LEU A 1115 -36.39 25.84 -35.25
C LEU A 1115 -37.45 26.95 -35.29
N ASN A 1116 -37.47 27.75 -36.36
CA ASN A 1116 -38.40 28.87 -36.51
C ASN A 1116 -39.85 28.45 -36.77
N LEU A 1117 -40.08 27.20 -37.21
CA LEU A 1117 -41.42 26.64 -37.41
C LEU A 1117 -42.08 26.14 -36.11
N GLN A 1118 -41.34 26.08 -35.00
CA GLN A 1118 -41.84 25.58 -33.72
C GLN A 1118 -42.68 26.60 -32.96
N LYS A 1119 -43.43 26.12 -31.96
CA LYS A 1119 -44.25 26.95 -31.08
C LYS A 1119 -43.37 27.84 -30.20
N VAL A 1120 -43.48 29.15 -30.36
CA VAL A 1120 -42.79 30.14 -29.52
C VAL A 1120 -43.51 30.30 -28.19
N ILE A 1121 -42.82 30.02 -27.09
CA ILE A 1121 -43.35 30.19 -25.71
C ILE A 1121 -43.02 31.59 -25.18
N SER A 1122 -41.80 32.06 -25.45
CA SER A 1122 -41.32 33.38 -25.03
C SER A 1122 -40.41 33.97 -26.09
N ASP A 1123 -40.60 35.24 -26.41
CA ASP A 1123 -39.81 35.98 -27.39
C ASP A 1123 -39.33 37.31 -26.78
N ARG A 1124 -38.12 37.32 -26.21
CA ARG A 1124 -37.52 38.48 -25.52
C ARG A 1124 -36.63 39.30 -26.47
N GLU A 1125 -35.87 40.29 -25.99
CA GLU A 1125 -35.08 41.17 -26.86
C GLU A 1125 -34.00 40.37 -27.59
N TYR A 1126 -33.23 39.55 -26.86
CA TYR A 1126 -32.11 38.77 -27.37
C TYR A 1126 -32.40 37.27 -27.47
N ILE A 1127 -33.31 36.76 -26.65
CA ILE A 1127 -33.53 35.31 -26.49
C ILE A 1127 -34.90 34.89 -27.02
N ARG A 1128 -34.95 33.71 -27.62
CA ARG A 1128 -36.19 33.03 -27.97
C ARG A 1128 -36.25 31.65 -27.31
N HIS A 1129 -37.41 31.32 -26.77
CA HIS A 1129 -37.74 30.01 -26.22
C HIS A 1129 -38.82 29.37 -27.09
N VAL A 1130 -38.49 28.20 -27.65
CA VAL A 1130 -39.40 27.39 -28.47
C VAL A 1130 -39.62 26.02 -27.81
N GLU A 1131 -40.82 25.48 -28.02
CA GLU A 1131 -41.25 24.17 -27.53
C GLU A 1131 -41.61 23.27 -28.72
N PHE A 1132 -41.04 22.06 -28.75
CA PHE A 1132 -41.41 21.00 -29.68
C PHE A 1132 -42.62 20.20 -29.14
N GLU A 1133 -43.51 19.75 -30.04
CA GLU A 1133 -44.65 18.92 -29.66
C GLU A 1133 -44.20 17.53 -29.15
N ASP A 1134 -43.29 16.90 -29.89
CA ASP A 1134 -42.62 15.66 -29.53
C ASP A 1134 -41.31 15.93 -28.79
N ALA A 1135 -40.88 14.98 -27.95
CA ALA A 1135 -39.60 15.10 -27.26
C ALA A 1135 -38.43 14.88 -28.22
N LEU A 1136 -37.36 15.63 -28.00
CA LEU A 1136 -36.10 15.53 -28.72
C LEU A 1136 -35.26 14.40 -28.13
N THR A 1137 -34.76 13.54 -29.02
CA THR A 1137 -33.72 12.57 -28.76
C THR A 1137 -32.37 13.22 -29.05
N ILE A 1138 -31.56 13.36 -28.01
CA ILE A 1138 -30.19 13.85 -28.06
C ILE A 1138 -29.27 12.67 -27.81
N ILE A 1139 -28.33 12.44 -28.72
CA ILE A 1139 -27.37 11.34 -28.65
C ILE A 1139 -25.98 11.94 -28.73
N MET A 1140 -25.12 11.53 -27.80
CA MET A 1140 -23.75 12.02 -27.69
C MET A 1140 -22.81 10.82 -27.64
N ASP A 1141 -21.93 10.71 -28.65
CA ASP A 1141 -20.87 9.72 -28.70
C ASP A 1141 -19.57 10.36 -28.22
N GLY A 1142 -19.19 10.07 -26.98
CA GLY A 1142 -17.98 10.63 -26.39
C GLY A 1142 -16.68 10.14 -27.04
N LYS A 1143 -16.68 9.00 -27.75
CA LYS A 1143 -15.50 8.43 -28.42
C LYS A 1143 -15.30 9.05 -29.80
N LYS A 1144 -16.35 9.10 -30.62
CA LYS A 1144 -16.32 9.74 -31.94
C LYS A 1144 -16.46 11.25 -31.88
N ARG A 1145 -16.85 11.80 -30.71
CA ARG A 1145 -17.09 13.23 -30.45
C ARG A 1145 -18.19 13.83 -31.32
N THR A 1146 -19.11 12.97 -31.74
CA THR A 1146 -20.24 13.34 -32.57
C THR A 1146 -21.49 13.40 -31.71
N SER A 1147 -22.29 14.45 -31.88
CA SER A 1147 -23.61 14.53 -31.26
C SER A 1147 -24.69 14.85 -32.28
N LEU A 1148 -25.86 14.28 -32.06
CA LEU A 1148 -27.05 14.47 -32.87
C LEU A 1148 -28.22 14.87 -31.97
N ILE A 1149 -28.97 15.90 -32.38
CA ILE A 1149 -30.28 16.23 -31.82
C ILE A 1149 -31.32 15.97 -32.91
N THR A 1150 -32.28 15.10 -32.64
CA THR A 1150 -33.35 14.71 -33.57
C THR A 1150 -34.67 14.52 -32.82
N TRP A 1151 -35.80 14.54 -33.52
CA TRP A 1151 -37.12 14.20 -32.96
C TRP A 1151 -37.51 12.73 -33.26
N ASN A 1152 -36.57 11.88 -33.67
CA ASN A 1152 -36.81 10.46 -33.93
C ASN A 1152 -36.33 9.55 -32.78
N ASN A 1153 -37.26 8.84 -32.14
CA ASN A 1153 -36.95 7.89 -31.06
C ASN A 1153 -36.24 6.61 -31.54
N ALA A 1154 -36.22 6.33 -32.85
CA ALA A 1154 -35.68 5.10 -33.44
C ALA A 1154 -34.24 5.23 -33.94
N VAL A 1155 -33.32 5.73 -33.11
CA VAL A 1155 -31.88 5.66 -33.42
C VAL A 1155 -31.31 4.36 -32.84
N PRO A 1156 -30.75 3.45 -33.67
CA PRO A 1156 -30.09 2.25 -33.19
C PRO A 1156 -28.83 2.62 -32.42
N VAL A 1157 -28.80 2.24 -31.14
CA VAL A 1157 -27.62 2.37 -30.28
C VAL A 1157 -27.02 0.98 -30.13
N VAL A 1158 -25.77 0.80 -30.54
CA VAL A 1158 -25.04 -0.45 -30.29
C VAL A 1158 -24.46 -0.37 -28.88
N LYS A 1159 -24.99 -1.17 -27.94
CA LYS A 1159 -24.33 -1.39 -26.65
C LYS A 1159 -23.11 -2.29 -26.88
N PRO A 1160 -21.89 -1.90 -26.44
CA PRO A 1160 -20.77 -2.83 -26.42
C PRO A 1160 -21.06 -3.98 -25.45
N ALA A 1161 -20.60 -5.18 -25.82
CA ALA A 1161 -20.74 -6.41 -25.04
C ALA A 1161 -19.84 -6.44 -23.80
#